data_AF-A0AAX3NYJ6-F1
#
_entry.id   AF-A0AAX3NYJ6-F1
#
_cell.length_a   1.000
_cell.length_b   1.000
_cell.length_c   1.000
_cell.angle_alpha   90.00
_cell.angle_beta   90.00
_cell.angle_gamma   90.00
#
_symmetry.space_group_name_H-M   'P 1'
#
loop_
_entity.id
_entity.type
_entity.pdbx_description
1 polymer ?
#
loop_
_entity_poly.entity_id
_entity_poly.type
_entity_poly.pdbx_seq_one_letter_code
_entity_poly.pdbx_strand_id
1 'polypeptide(L)'
;MSPLPEDGIHTAKFGELMAAGGLIARDEQTQYALMIEQVLADTGKISLLHADTGLGKSLGYLLPAMQFALCDPRRPRVIVATHSHALMQQLLEKDSVLLTKVARHYGHRPLSIGRLLGRVNFVSPKRINIALTNRSLSALEEREVATLRDWSGTIAEFEDEFGGLPCDLLASQICLTAECENEAFDEQQQAESKCDIVVTTHAMIAVDMLRNNALLADKSRPTVLIVDEADALVNRLQEWTQRRLNLVRVASQLGEQLSARQLAPLANSIKTIQERLGMQQYAWDTELAELARATIGKIEKICRLNNLDKDVSTSLQQQLLMMQTSSMGIGVSLIRREPAIVSLSPWFVRFFGKYATSAFESVLLTSGTLSITPEPVNGTTSLRMELGIDDTMLGAIALFSPKKYGSMTLTLAGPSFPAIYSRPSSEGNAPALSEKWLQAVAHQITNRCGRVVVLTASHEESRKLAAVLAQIEHRQVLVHQRGTPLKSLIEEFKKVCRHHGRGVMITAAGHTGLNITDDAGSVGFDRLMITRIAYGQPRTSEVEALVSFYKKTKKTDLSKQLYKQEYMRTQNAVIRLMRQAIGRGIRSPDDCIEVDILDPRFPLSHDLSSKHAILRNIIPVRFLQQYRQAKGLLTDGEQSPATPLEVYF
;
A
#
# COMPACT_ATOMS: atom_id res chain seq x y z
N MET A 1 -24.70 -24.09 -31.86
CA MET A 1 -24.71 -23.90 -30.38
C MET A 1 -26.14 -24.07 -29.93
N SER A 2 -26.41 -24.97 -28.97
CA SER A 2 -27.71 -25.01 -28.30
C SER A 2 -27.94 -23.68 -27.56
N PRO A 3 -29.16 -23.13 -27.51
CA PRO A 3 -29.43 -21.94 -26.72
C PRO A 3 -29.05 -22.18 -25.25
N LEU A 4 -28.42 -21.19 -24.63
CA LEU A 4 -28.09 -21.25 -23.20
C LEU A 4 -29.42 -21.32 -22.39
N PRO A 5 -29.47 -22.05 -21.26
CA PRO A 5 -30.69 -22.17 -20.45
C PRO A 5 -31.20 -20.80 -19.98
N GLU A 6 -32.51 -20.53 -20.01
CA GLU A 6 -33.07 -19.25 -19.55
C GLU A 6 -32.70 -18.92 -18.08
N ASP A 7 -32.52 -19.95 -17.24
CA ASP A 7 -32.09 -19.87 -15.84
C ASP A 7 -30.57 -20.11 -15.66
N GLY A 8 -29.75 -19.61 -16.57
CA GLY A 8 -28.30 -19.77 -16.56
C GLY A 8 -27.57 -18.67 -15.76
N ILE A 9 -26.31 -18.91 -15.38
CA ILE A 9 -25.50 -17.91 -14.65
C ILE A 9 -25.35 -16.58 -15.41
N HIS A 10 -25.55 -16.58 -16.73
CA HIS A 10 -25.45 -15.40 -17.60
C HIS A 10 -26.64 -14.44 -17.47
N THR A 11 -27.81 -14.92 -17.07
CA THR A 11 -29.03 -14.11 -16.79
C THR A 11 -29.24 -13.86 -15.31
N ALA A 12 -28.52 -14.59 -14.45
CA ALA A 12 -28.61 -14.48 -13.00
C ALA A 12 -28.27 -13.06 -12.52
N LYS A 13 -29.13 -12.50 -11.66
CA LYS A 13 -28.89 -11.21 -11.02
C LYS A 13 -27.93 -11.35 -9.86
N PHE A 14 -27.23 -10.28 -9.50
CA PHE A 14 -26.28 -10.27 -8.37
C PHE A 14 -26.86 -10.83 -7.06
N GLY A 15 -28.13 -10.52 -6.74
CA GLY A 15 -28.81 -11.06 -5.55
C GLY A 15 -28.96 -12.59 -5.58
N GLU A 16 -29.21 -13.17 -6.75
CA GLU A 16 -29.35 -14.61 -6.95
C GLU A 16 -27.99 -15.31 -6.85
N LEU A 17 -26.93 -14.69 -7.38
CA LEU A 17 -25.55 -15.16 -7.22
C LEU A 17 -25.14 -15.19 -5.74
N MET A 18 -25.46 -14.13 -4.98
CA MET A 18 -25.21 -14.07 -3.55
C MET A 18 -25.99 -15.14 -2.79
N ALA A 19 -27.27 -15.34 -3.12
CA ALA A 19 -28.13 -16.36 -2.52
C ALA A 19 -27.61 -17.79 -2.77
N ALA A 20 -27.13 -18.09 -3.98
CA ALA A 20 -26.47 -19.37 -4.30
C ALA A 20 -25.21 -19.61 -3.44
N GLY A 21 -24.54 -18.54 -3.04
CA GLY A 21 -23.44 -18.55 -2.08
C GLY A 21 -23.89 -18.78 -0.62
N GLY A 22 -25.17 -18.54 -0.30
CA GLY A 22 -25.71 -18.52 1.06
C GLY A 22 -25.61 -17.15 1.74
N LEU A 23 -25.56 -16.07 0.96
CA LEU A 23 -25.42 -14.69 1.42
C LEU A 23 -26.60 -13.83 0.95
N ILE A 24 -26.78 -12.67 1.59
CA ILE A 24 -27.82 -11.70 1.23
C ILE A 24 -27.13 -10.48 0.61
N ALA A 25 -27.58 -10.10 -0.59
CA ALA A 25 -27.12 -8.88 -1.24
C ALA A 25 -27.75 -7.64 -0.61
N ARG A 26 -27.00 -6.55 -0.58
CA ARG A 26 -27.49 -5.21 -0.19
C ARG A 26 -27.78 -4.39 -1.45
N ASP A 27 -28.66 -3.40 -1.36
CA ASP A 27 -29.05 -2.57 -2.51
C ASP A 27 -27.85 -1.83 -3.09
N GLU A 28 -27.05 -1.14 -2.27
CA GLU A 28 -25.88 -0.41 -2.76
C GLU A 28 -24.79 -1.34 -3.31
N GLN A 29 -24.67 -2.55 -2.74
CA GLN A 29 -23.75 -3.57 -3.25
C GLN A 29 -24.21 -4.09 -4.62
N THR A 30 -25.52 -4.25 -4.81
CA THR A 30 -26.13 -4.66 -6.08
C THR A 30 -25.91 -3.59 -7.15
N GLN A 31 -26.11 -2.31 -6.81
CA GLN A 31 -25.82 -1.19 -7.72
C GLN A 31 -24.34 -1.15 -8.12
N TYR A 32 -23.44 -1.40 -7.17
CA TYR A 32 -22.01 -1.48 -7.44
C TYR A 32 -21.67 -2.64 -8.39
N ALA A 33 -22.23 -3.83 -8.17
CA ALA A 33 -22.02 -4.99 -9.04
C ALA A 33 -22.53 -4.77 -10.47
N LEU A 34 -23.73 -4.19 -10.61
CA LEU A 34 -24.31 -3.84 -11.92
C LEU A 34 -23.44 -2.84 -12.69
N MET A 35 -22.88 -1.84 -12.00
CA MET A 35 -21.93 -0.92 -12.62
C MET A 35 -20.66 -1.65 -13.09
N ILE A 36 -20.18 -2.64 -12.33
CA ILE A 36 -19.01 -3.42 -12.73
C ILE A 36 -19.28 -4.25 -13.98
N GLU A 37 -20.45 -4.88 -14.09
CA GLU A 37 -20.83 -5.59 -15.31
C GLU A 37 -20.73 -4.69 -16.56
N GLN A 38 -21.22 -3.45 -16.45
CA GLN A 38 -21.12 -2.46 -17.52
C GLN A 38 -19.65 -2.08 -17.80
N VAL A 39 -18.86 -1.84 -16.75
CA VAL A 39 -17.44 -1.49 -16.87
C VAL A 39 -16.63 -2.59 -17.52
N LEU A 40 -16.87 -3.86 -17.18
CA LEU A 40 -16.14 -4.98 -17.75
C LEU A 40 -16.39 -5.11 -19.26
N ALA A 41 -17.58 -4.73 -19.73
CA ALA A 41 -17.95 -4.71 -21.14
C ALA A 41 -17.52 -3.42 -21.88
N ASP A 42 -17.12 -2.36 -21.19
CA ASP A 42 -16.77 -1.07 -21.77
C ASP A 42 -15.33 -1.05 -22.31
N THR A 43 -15.17 -1.52 -23.55
CA THR A 43 -13.86 -1.75 -24.15
C THR A 43 -13.08 -0.45 -24.43
N GLY A 44 -11.77 -0.47 -24.20
CA GLY A 44 -10.86 0.66 -24.37
C GLY A 44 -10.95 1.69 -23.24
N LYS A 45 -11.68 1.41 -22.16
CA LYS A 45 -11.97 2.37 -21.09
C LYS A 45 -11.36 1.99 -19.74
N ILE A 46 -11.08 3.03 -18.97
CA ILE A 46 -10.65 2.98 -17.57
C ILE A 46 -11.73 3.63 -16.71
N SER A 47 -12.38 2.83 -15.88
CA SER A 47 -13.44 3.29 -14.98
C SER A 47 -12.94 3.38 -13.53
N LEU A 48 -13.44 4.34 -12.77
CA LEU A 48 -13.05 4.63 -11.39
C LEU A 48 -14.28 4.54 -10.48
N LEU A 49 -14.40 3.44 -9.74
CA LEU A 49 -15.53 3.22 -8.84
C LEU A 49 -15.07 3.35 -7.39
N HIS A 50 -15.46 4.43 -6.73
CA HIS A 50 -15.25 4.56 -5.29
C HIS A 50 -16.25 3.66 -4.57
N ALA A 51 -15.76 2.76 -3.72
CA ALA A 51 -16.59 1.85 -2.96
C ALA A 51 -16.18 1.83 -1.49
N ASP A 52 -17.00 2.44 -0.64
CA ASP A 52 -16.71 2.64 0.78
C ASP A 52 -16.51 1.30 1.53
N THR A 53 -15.79 1.37 2.65
CA THR A 53 -15.71 0.24 3.60
C THR A 53 -17.10 -0.16 4.09
N GLY A 54 -17.34 -1.47 4.14
CA GLY A 54 -18.63 -2.07 4.51
C GLY A 54 -19.53 -2.44 3.32
N LEU A 55 -19.25 -1.93 2.11
CA LEU A 55 -20.06 -2.22 0.92
C LEU A 55 -20.04 -3.72 0.52
N GLY A 56 -18.97 -4.45 0.85
CA GLY A 56 -18.73 -5.78 0.32
C GLY A 56 -18.06 -5.75 -1.06
N LYS A 57 -17.06 -4.87 -1.22
CA LYS A 57 -16.28 -4.63 -2.45
C LYS A 57 -15.83 -5.90 -3.15
N SER A 58 -15.16 -6.80 -2.44
CA SER A 58 -14.54 -7.99 -3.02
C SER A 58 -15.56 -8.87 -3.74
N LEU A 59 -16.66 -9.24 -3.09
CA LEU A 59 -17.74 -10.00 -3.74
C LEU A 59 -18.45 -9.18 -4.81
N GLY A 60 -18.59 -7.88 -4.60
CA GLY A 60 -19.19 -6.95 -5.56
C GLY A 60 -18.47 -6.90 -6.90
N TYR A 61 -17.14 -7.09 -6.94
CA TYR A 61 -16.39 -7.21 -8.19
C TYR A 61 -16.12 -8.64 -8.63
N LEU A 62 -15.98 -9.59 -7.71
CA LEU A 62 -15.64 -10.97 -8.04
C LEU A 62 -16.78 -11.75 -8.68
N LEU A 63 -18.02 -11.58 -8.22
CA LEU A 63 -19.17 -12.27 -8.79
C LEU A 63 -19.45 -11.86 -10.25
N PRO A 64 -19.54 -10.55 -10.60
CA PRO A 64 -19.68 -10.17 -12.00
C PRO A 64 -18.45 -10.53 -12.84
N ALA A 65 -17.23 -10.48 -12.27
CA ALA A 65 -16.03 -10.96 -12.96
C ALA A 65 -16.06 -12.47 -13.25
N MET A 66 -16.54 -13.29 -12.31
CA MET A 66 -16.75 -14.71 -12.52
C MET A 66 -17.77 -14.96 -13.63
N GLN A 67 -18.91 -14.27 -13.59
CA GLN A 67 -19.93 -14.38 -14.62
C GLN A 67 -19.36 -14.00 -16.00
N PHE A 68 -18.61 -12.89 -16.08
CA PHE A 68 -17.91 -12.46 -17.30
C PHE A 68 -16.93 -13.52 -17.82
N ALA A 69 -16.09 -14.09 -16.95
CA ALA A 69 -15.11 -15.12 -17.31
C ALA A 69 -15.74 -16.46 -17.75
N LEU A 70 -16.90 -16.81 -17.20
CA LEU A 70 -17.57 -18.09 -17.47
C LEU A 70 -18.57 -18.03 -18.63
N CYS A 71 -19.22 -16.89 -18.86
CA CYS A 71 -20.33 -16.77 -19.82
C CYS A 71 -19.91 -16.24 -21.19
N ASP A 72 -18.87 -15.41 -21.26
CA ASP A 72 -18.42 -14.88 -22.54
C ASP A 72 -17.74 -16.01 -23.35
N PRO A 73 -18.20 -16.30 -24.57
CA PRO A 73 -17.63 -17.35 -25.42
C PRO A 73 -16.13 -17.20 -25.71
N ARG A 74 -15.61 -15.97 -25.64
CA ARG A 74 -14.18 -15.66 -25.81
C ARG A 74 -13.32 -16.09 -24.61
N ARG A 75 -13.97 -16.48 -23.50
CA ARG A 75 -13.35 -16.90 -22.22
C ARG A 75 -12.34 -15.88 -21.68
N PRO A 76 -12.77 -14.63 -21.43
CA PRO A 76 -11.90 -13.56 -21.00
C PRO A 76 -11.17 -13.94 -19.70
N ARG A 77 -9.91 -13.51 -19.60
CA ARG A 77 -9.15 -13.59 -18.36
C ARG A 77 -9.37 -12.34 -17.53
N VAL A 78 -9.58 -12.49 -16.23
CA VAL A 78 -9.68 -11.38 -15.28
C VAL A 78 -8.41 -11.31 -14.45
N ILE A 79 -7.70 -10.18 -14.50
CA ILE A 79 -6.57 -9.90 -13.61
C ILE A 79 -7.10 -9.08 -12.42
N VAL A 80 -6.85 -9.53 -11.20
CA VAL A 80 -7.16 -8.78 -9.97
C VAL A 80 -5.86 -8.39 -9.29
N ALA A 81 -5.46 -7.13 -9.39
CA ALA A 81 -4.28 -6.59 -8.72
C ALA A 81 -4.66 -5.98 -7.36
N THR A 82 -4.08 -6.49 -6.28
CA THR A 82 -4.32 -6.01 -4.91
C THR A 82 -3.08 -5.35 -4.30
N HIS A 83 -3.28 -4.60 -3.21
CA HIS A 83 -2.22 -3.91 -2.49
C HIS A 83 -1.44 -4.80 -1.50
N SER A 84 -2.03 -5.87 -0.95
CA SER A 84 -1.41 -6.68 0.11
C SER A 84 -1.54 -8.19 -0.07
N HIS A 85 -0.58 -8.94 0.48
CA HIS A 85 -0.61 -10.41 0.52
C HIS A 85 -1.81 -10.94 1.32
N ALA A 86 -2.16 -10.29 2.44
CA ALA A 86 -3.32 -10.69 3.24
C ALA A 86 -4.63 -10.63 2.46
N LEU A 87 -4.85 -9.57 1.63
CA LEU A 87 -6.05 -9.50 0.79
C LEU A 87 -6.00 -10.54 -0.33
N MET A 88 -4.82 -10.79 -0.91
CA MET A 88 -4.62 -11.84 -1.90
C MET A 88 -4.98 -13.22 -1.32
N GLN A 89 -4.52 -13.55 -0.12
CA GLN A 89 -4.83 -14.81 0.55
C GLN A 89 -6.33 -14.95 0.79
N GLN A 90 -7.01 -13.89 1.24
CA GLN A 90 -8.46 -13.89 1.38
C GLN A 90 -9.17 -14.24 0.06
N LEU A 91 -8.73 -13.65 -1.06
CA LEU A 91 -9.29 -13.92 -2.38
C LEU A 91 -9.07 -15.38 -2.82
N LEU A 92 -7.87 -15.91 -2.57
CA LEU A 92 -7.46 -17.25 -3.00
C LEU A 92 -8.03 -18.38 -2.14
N GLU A 93 -8.21 -18.18 -0.84
CA GLU A 93 -8.63 -19.24 0.09
C GLU A 93 -10.12 -19.20 0.42
N LYS A 94 -10.66 -18.00 0.67
CA LYS A 94 -12.05 -17.84 1.12
C LYS A 94 -13.00 -17.52 -0.01
N ASP A 95 -12.68 -16.47 -0.78
CA ASP A 95 -13.59 -16.00 -1.82
C ASP A 95 -13.64 -16.98 -3.00
N SER A 96 -12.53 -17.67 -3.31
CA SER A 96 -12.47 -18.74 -4.33
C SER A 96 -13.44 -19.90 -4.07
N VAL A 97 -13.59 -20.31 -2.81
CA VAL A 97 -14.51 -21.38 -2.39
C VAL A 97 -15.95 -20.96 -2.64
N LEU A 98 -16.28 -19.71 -2.31
CA LEU A 98 -17.60 -19.14 -2.56
C LEU A 98 -17.89 -19.06 -4.06
N LEU A 99 -16.97 -18.52 -4.87
CA LEU A 99 -17.13 -18.43 -6.32
C LEU A 99 -17.32 -19.82 -6.94
N THR A 100 -16.54 -20.80 -6.51
CA THR A 100 -16.66 -22.19 -6.98
C THR A 100 -18.02 -22.79 -6.61
N LYS A 101 -18.53 -22.51 -5.41
CA LYS A 101 -19.87 -22.94 -4.98
C LYS A 101 -20.96 -22.34 -5.85
N VAL A 102 -20.89 -21.03 -6.13
CA VAL A 102 -21.86 -20.33 -7.00
C VAL A 102 -21.78 -20.87 -8.43
N ALA A 103 -20.59 -21.01 -9.01
CA ALA A 103 -20.42 -21.56 -10.35
C ALA A 103 -21.02 -22.98 -10.49
N ARG A 104 -20.78 -23.86 -9.50
CA ARG A 104 -21.35 -25.22 -9.46
C ARG A 104 -22.88 -25.22 -9.32
N HIS A 105 -23.43 -24.29 -8.55
CA HIS A 105 -24.88 -24.16 -8.38
C HIS A 105 -25.58 -23.97 -9.73
N TYR A 106 -24.99 -23.20 -10.64
CA TYR A 106 -25.48 -22.98 -12.01
C TYR A 106 -24.93 -23.98 -13.04
N GLY A 107 -24.34 -25.10 -12.62
CA GLY A 107 -23.86 -26.16 -13.52
C GLY A 107 -22.60 -25.83 -14.33
N HIS A 108 -21.85 -24.79 -13.96
CA HIS A 108 -20.59 -24.46 -14.60
C HIS A 108 -19.42 -25.26 -14.01
N ARG A 109 -18.36 -25.40 -14.81
CA ARG A 109 -17.07 -25.94 -14.34
C ARG A 109 -16.53 -25.09 -13.16
N PRO A 110 -15.70 -25.67 -12.28
CA PRO A 110 -14.98 -24.90 -11.27
C PRO A 110 -14.21 -23.73 -11.92
N LEU A 111 -14.34 -22.56 -11.31
CA LEU A 111 -13.58 -21.38 -11.71
C LEU A 111 -12.11 -21.59 -11.31
N SER A 112 -11.18 -21.46 -12.25
CA SER A 112 -9.76 -21.54 -11.91
C SER A 112 -9.27 -20.17 -11.47
N ILE A 113 -8.70 -20.11 -10.27
CA ILE A 113 -8.13 -18.89 -9.70
C ILE A 113 -6.67 -19.15 -9.39
N GLY A 114 -5.78 -18.39 -10.00
CA GLY A 114 -4.34 -18.51 -9.87
C GLY A 114 -3.73 -17.29 -9.18
N ARG A 115 -2.52 -17.45 -8.67
CA ARG A 115 -1.70 -16.36 -8.12
C ARG A 115 -0.62 -15.98 -9.12
N LEU A 116 -0.21 -14.72 -9.20
CA LEU A 116 0.93 -14.33 -10.04
C LEU A 116 1.76 -13.29 -9.29
N LEU A 117 2.98 -13.66 -8.93
CA LEU A 117 3.85 -12.87 -8.06
C LEU A 117 5.28 -12.87 -8.58
N GLY A 118 6.05 -11.86 -8.18
CA GLY A 118 7.47 -11.79 -8.49
C GLY A 118 8.26 -12.85 -7.72
N ARG A 119 9.36 -13.33 -8.32
CA ARG A 119 10.29 -14.31 -7.72
C ARG A 119 10.71 -13.96 -6.28
N VAL A 120 10.91 -12.68 -5.99
CA VAL A 120 11.30 -12.15 -4.67
C VAL A 120 10.35 -12.49 -3.52
N ASN A 121 9.18 -13.04 -3.81
CA ASN A 121 8.23 -13.49 -2.81
C ASN A 121 8.42 -14.96 -2.42
N PHE A 122 9.31 -15.73 -3.05
CA PHE A 122 9.45 -17.18 -2.84
C PHE A 122 10.86 -17.53 -2.40
N VAL A 123 11.00 -18.57 -1.60
CA VAL A 123 12.27 -19.00 -1.02
C VAL A 123 13.20 -19.64 -2.07
N SER A 124 14.50 -19.41 -1.94
CA SER A 124 15.55 -20.11 -2.67
C SER A 124 16.41 -20.96 -1.72
N PRO A 125 16.30 -22.30 -1.77
CA PRO A 125 17.13 -23.18 -0.94
C PRO A 125 18.64 -22.93 -1.11
N LYS A 126 19.09 -22.66 -2.35
CA LYS A 126 20.48 -22.30 -2.66
C LYS A 126 20.92 -21.07 -1.87
N ARG A 127 20.09 -20.02 -1.83
CA ARG A 127 20.42 -18.77 -1.14
C ARG A 127 20.33 -18.87 0.38
N ILE A 128 19.41 -19.69 0.91
CA ILE A 128 19.41 -20.03 2.35
C ILE A 128 20.75 -20.64 2.75
N ASN A 129 21.23 -21.63 1.99
CA ASN A 129 22.50 -22.27 2.28
C ASN A 129 23.67 -21.28 2.25
N ILE A 130 23.69 -20.36 1.28
CA ILE A 130 24.67 -19.28 1.22
C ILE A 130 24.58 -18.38 2.46
N ALA A 131 23.38 -17.93 2.84
CA ALA A 131 23.16 -17.02 3.96
C ALA A 131 23.55 -17.62 5.32
N LEU A 132 23.51 -18.96 5.43
CA LEU A 132 23.87 -19.71 6.62
C LEU A 132 25.31 -20.25 6.60
N THR A 133 26.08 -19.97 5.54
CA THR A 133 27.47 -20.42 5.44
C THR A 133 28.28 -19.90 6.64
N ASN A 134 29.05 -20.78 7.29
CA ASN A 134 29.84 -20.48 8.49
C ASN A 134 29.05 -20.04 9.72
N ARG A 135 27.72 -20.29 9.78
CA ARG A 135 26.93 -20.12 11.00
C ARG A 135 26.79 -21.46 11.74
N SER A 136 26.96 -21.41 13.06
CA SER A 136 26.59 -22.52 13.95
C SER A 136 25.14 -22.33 14.36
N LEU A 137 24.29 -23.32 14.08
CA LEU A 137 22.86 -23.28 14.40
C LEU A 137 22.58 -24.16 15.63
N SER A 138 21.62 -23.75 16.44
CA SER A 138 21.02 -24.60 17.48
C SER A 138 20.07 -25.62 16.85
N ALA A 139 19.73 -26.68 17.60
CA ALA A 139 18.79 -27.71 17.13
C ALA A 139 17.38 -27.16 16.82
N LEU A 140 16.97 -26.06 17.45
CA LEU A 140 15.72 -25.38 17.15
C LEU A 140 15.81 -24.66 15.80
N GLU A 141 16.86 -23.86 15.61
CA GLU A 141 17.12 -23.13 14.36
C GLU A 141 17.27 -24.08 13.16
N GLU A 142 17.92 -25.23 13.33
CA GLU A 142 18.02 -26.24 12.27
C GLU A 142 16.65 -26.74 11.80
N ARG A 143 15.70 -26.94 12.72
CA ARG A 143 14.33 -27.36 12.39
C ARG A 143 13.57 -26.25 11.66
N GLU A 144 13.65 -25.02 12.16
CA GLU A 144 12.98 -23.88 11.53
C GLU A 144 13.53 -23.60 10.12
N VAL A 145 14.85 -23.72 9.93
CA VAL A 145 15.50 -23.60 8.62
C VAL A 145 15.09 -24.74 7.69
N ALA A 146 14.95 -25.97 8.19
CA ALA A 146 14.46 -27.09 7.38
C ALA A 146 13.04 -26.82 6.87
N THR A 147 12.13 -26.39 7.75
CA THR A 147 10.77 -25.97 7.37
C THR A 147 10.79 -24.86 6.32
N LEU A 148 11.65 -23.85 6.50
CA LEU A 148 11.81 -22.74 5.56
C LEU A 148 12.34 -23.20 4.19
N ARG A 149 13.27 -24.17 4.14
CA ARG A 149 13.81 -24.71 2.88
C ARG A 149 12.76 -25.44 2.05
N ASP A 150 11.84 -26.14 2.71
CA ASP A 150 10.78 -26.92 2.08
C ASP A 150 9.49 -26.10 1.85
N TRP A 151 9.50 -24.81 2.20
CA TRP A 151 8.35 -23.92 2.07
C TRP A 151 8.05 -23.58 0.60
N SER A 152 6.86 -23.94 0.14
CA SER A 152 6.39 -23.66 -1.23
C SER A 152 5.54 -22.38 -1.35
N GLY A 153 5.11 -21.80 -0.22
CA GLY A 153 4.34 -20.56 -0.18
C GLY A 153 5.20 -19.32 -0.40
N THR A 154 4.60 -18.15 -0.22
CA THR A 154 5.34 -16.89 -0.21
C THR A 154 6.04 -16.67 1.13
N ILE A 155 7.08 -15.83 1.13
CA ILE A 155 7.81 -15.47 2.35
C ILE A 155 6.91 -14.73 3.35
N ALA A 156 5.95 -13.93 2.86
CA ALA A 156 4.99 -13.25 3.71
C ALA A 156 4.06 -14.23 4.43
N GLU A 157 3.62 -15.30 3.75
CA GLU A 157 2.81 -16.36 4.34
C GLU A 157 3.60 -17.14 5.41
N PHE A 158 4.89 -17.39 5.16
CA PHE A 158 5.77 -17.99 6.16
C PHE A 158 5.89 -17.10 7.41
N GLU A 159 6.15 -15.80 7.24
CA GLU A 159 6.25 -14.86 8.36
C GLU A 159 4.92 -14.74 9.14
N ASP A 160 3.78 -14.81 8.46
CA ASP A 160 2.45 -14.77 9.08
C ASP A 160 2.12 -16.05 9.89
N GLU A 161 2.60 -17.21 9.44
CA GLU A 161 2.41 -18.51 10.10
C GLU A 161 3.38 -18.72 11.27
N PHE A 162 4.67 -18.44 11.05
CA PHE A 162 5.75 -18.74 12.00
C PHE A 162 6.19 -17.55 12.84
N GLY A 163 5.65 -16.36 12.60
CA GLY A 163 5.92 -15.15 13.38
C GLY A 163 7.24 -14.43 13.02
N GLY A 164 7.89 -14.83 11.93
CA GLY A 164 9.11 -14.23 11.42
C GLY A 164 10.01 -15.24 10.72
N LEU A 165 11.18 -14.78 10.27
CA LEU A 165 12.21 -15.62 9.66
C LEU A 165 13.21 -16.12 10.71
N PRO A 166 13.65 -17.39 10.64
CA PRO A 166 14.63 -17.94 11.58
C PRO A 166 16.01 -17.28 11.42
N CYS A 167 16.84 -17.36 12.46
CA CYS A 167 18.25 -16.96 12.44
C CYS A 167 18.51 -15.49 12.02
N ASP A 168 17.57 -14.58 12.28
CA ASP A 168 17.60 -13.18 11.80
C ASP A 168 17.83 -13.07 10.28
N LEU A 169 17.43 -14.08 9.52
CA LEU A 169 17.51 -14.06 8.07
C LEU A 169 16.60 -12.98 7.52
N LEU A 170 17.08 -12.28 6.50
CA LEU A 170 16.27 -11.30 5.78
C LEU A 170 15.74 -11.91 4.49
N ALA A 171 14.48 -11.64 4.14
CA ALA A 171 13.89 -12.08 2.87
C ALA A 171 14.79 -11.77 1.66
N SER A 172 15.46 -10.62 1.65
CA SER A 172 16.41 -10.21 0.60
C SER A 172 17.63 -11.13 0.44
N GLN A 173 18.00 -11.87 1.49
CA GLN A 173 19.10 -12.84 1.47
C GLN A 173 18.63 -14.18 0.93
N ILE A 174 17.40 -14.60 1.20
CA ILE A 174 16.96 -15.99 1.04
C ILE A 174 15.94 -16.21 -0.08
N CYS A 175 15.23 -15.18 -0.53
CA CYS A 175 14.22 -15.33 -1.59
C CYS A 175 14.86 -15.43 -2.97
N LEU A 176 14.17 -16.08 -3.91
CA LEU A 176 14.53 -16.08 -5.33
C LEU A 176 14.65 -14.64 -5.80
N THR A 177 15.68 -14.36 -6.59
CA THR A 177 15.78 -13.08 -7.27
C THR A 177 15.23 -13.24 -8.69
N ALA A 178 15.12 -12.16 -9.47
CA ALA A 178 14.63 -12.23 -10.84
C ALA A 178 15.41 -13.24 -11.71
N GLU A 179 16.59 -13.64 -11.23
CA GLU A 179 17.65 -14.26 -12.00
C GLU A 179 18.02 -15.65 -11.49
N CYS A 180 17.35 -16.15 -10.45
CA CYS A 180 17.44 -17.55 -10.04
C CYS A 180 16.69 -18.43 -11.06
N GLU A 181 17.39 -19.35 -11.71
CA GLU A 181 16.74 -20.42 -12.48
C GLU A 181 15.97 -21.34 -11.52
N ASN A 182 14.68 -21.52 -11.79
CA ASN A 182 13.81 -22.38 -11.00
C ASN A 182 12.66 -22.85 -11.90
N GLU A 183 12.87 -23.99 -12.57
CA GLU A 183 11.92 -24.55 -13.53
C GLU A 183 10.56 -24.82 -12.88
N ALA A 184 10.54 -25.36 -11.66
CA ALA A 184 9.31 -25.62 -10.92
C ALA A 184 8.51 -24.32 -10.66
N PHE A 185 9.20 -23.24 -10.26
CA PHE A 185 8.57 -21.92 -10.11
C PHE A 185 8.03 -21.40 -11.45
N ASP A 186 8.80 -21.53 -12.53
CA ASP A 186 8.42 -21.03 -13.85
C ASP A 186 7.22 -21.80 -14.44
N GLU A 187 7.20 -23.12 -14.29
CA GLU A 187 6.06 -23.97 -14.65
C GLU A 187 4.81 -23.61 -13.85
N GLN A 188 4.96 -23.39 -12.53
CA GLN A 188 3.85 -22.96 -11.68
C GLN A 188 3.31 -21.61 -12.11
N GLN A 189 4.16 -20.59 -12.30
CA GLN A 189 3.70 -19.27 -12.76
C GLN A 189 3.03 -19.35 -14.14
N GLN A 190 3.53 -20.21 -15.04
CA GLN A 190 2.90 -20.42 -16.34
C GLN A 190 1.52 -21.07 -16.20
N ALA A 191 1.36 -22.06 -15.31
CA ALA A 191 0.07 -22.67 -15.02
C ALA A 191 -0.91 -21.67 -14.40
N GLU A 192 -0.48 -20.92 -13.38
CA GLU A 192 -1.30 -19.91 -12.70
C GLU A 192 -1.73 -18.78 -13.65
N SER A 193 -0.88 -18.39 -14.61
CA SER A 193 -1.22 -17.37 -15.61
C SER A 193 -2.38 -17.79 -16.54
N LYS A 194 -2.64 -19.09 -16.68
CA LYS A 194 -3.71 -19.63 -17.55
C LYS A 194 -5.07 -19.71 -16.85
N CYS A 195 -5.15 -19.37 -15.57
CA CYS A 195 -6.40 -19.36 -14.83
C CYS A 195 -7.42 -18.37 -15.41
N ASP A 196 -8.70 -18.54 -15.06
CA ASP A 196 -9.77 -17.63 -15.46
C ASP A 196 -9.64 -16.29 -14.74
N ILE A 197 -9.35 -16.36 -13.43
CA ILE A 197 -9.00 -15.21 -12.61
C ILE A 197 -7.55 -15.36 -12.15
N VAL A 198 -6.74 -14.32 -12.32
CA VAL A 198 -5.36 -14.28 -11.83
C VAL A 198 -5.24 -13.15 -10.82
N VAL A 199 -4.90 -13.50 -9.58
CA VAL A 199 -4.70 -12.55 -8.49
C VAL A 199 -3.22 -12.17 -8.41
N THR A 200 -2.93 -10.89 -8.44
CA THR A 200 -1.57 -10.33 -8.45
C THR A 200 -1.47 -9.08 -7.57
N THR A 201 -0.32 -8.39 -7.60
CA THR A 201 -0.11 -7.15 -6.84
C THR A 201 0.10 -5.94 -7.74
N HIS A 202 -0.04 -4.74 -7.17
CA HIS A 202 0.30 -3.48 -7.86
C HIS A 202 1.76 -3.43 -8.35
N ALA A 203 2.68 -4.12 -7.66
CA ALA A 203 4.07 -4.21 -8.09
C ALA A 203 4.20 -4.96 -9.43
N MET A 204 3.36 -5.97 -9.67
CA MET A 204 3.38 -6.74 -10.91
C MET A 204 2.85 -5.95 -12.10
N ILE A 205 1.95 -4.97 -11.88
CA ILE A 205 1.58 -3.98 -12.92
C ILE A 205 2.82 -3.21 -13.38
N ALA A 206 3.64 -2.72 -12.44
CA ALA A 206 4.86 -1.99 -12.79
C ALA A 206 5.86 -2.87 -13.56
N VAL A 207 6.01 -4.14 -13.14
CA VAL A 207 6.86 -5.11 -13.83
C VAL A 207 6.34 -5.37 -15.25
N ASP A 208 5.04 -5.53 -15.44
CA ASP A 208 4.44 -5.77 -16.74
C ASP A 208 4.55 -4.56 -17.68
N MET A 209 4.38 -3.34 -17.15
CA MET A 209 4.66 -2.09 -17.87
C MET A 209 6.10 -2.04 -18.40
N LEU A 210 7.07 -2.52 -17.62
CA LEU A 210 8.48 -2.57 -18.04
C LEU A 210 8.78 -3.69 -19.03
N ARG A 211 7.96 -4.73 -19.05
CA ARG A 211 8.07 -5.87 -19.96
C ARG A 211 7.19 -5.72 -21.21
N ASN A 212 6.62 -4.55 -21.44
CA ASN A 212 5.77 -4.26 -22.61
C ASN A 212 4.59 -5.23 -22.74
N ASN A 213 3.83 -5.40 -21.64
CA ASN A 213 2.58 -6.17 -21.56
C ASN A 213 2.77 -7.68 -21.81
N ALA A 214 3.94 -8.20 -21.50
CA ALA A 214 4.30 -9.60 -21.76
C ALA A 214 3.89 -10.57 -20.64
N LEU A 215 3.35 -10.07 -19.52
CA LEU A 215 3.10 -10.84 -18.31
C LEU A 215 1.62 -10.92 -17.93
N LEU A 216 0.92 -9.78 -17.82
CA LEU A 216 -0.45 -9.74 -17.31
C LEU A 216 -1.54 -9.81 -18.38
N ALA A 217 -1.26 -9.44 -19.62
CA ALA A 217 -2.21 -9.55 -20.73
C ALA A 217 -2.02 -10.89 -21.47
N ASP A 218 -3.12 -11.55 -21.85
CA ASP A 218 -3.08 -12.78 -22.65
C ASP A 218 -3.30 -12.37 -24.11
N LYS A 219 -2.34 -12.65 -24.97
CA LYS A 219 -2.49 -12.32 -26.40
C LYS A 219 -3.44 -13.27 -27.13
N SER A 220 -3.80 -14.40 -26.51
CA SER A 220 -4.65 -15.42 -27.12
C SER A 220 -6.15 -15.25 -26.83
N ARG A 221 -6.50 -14.41 -25.85
CA ARG A 221 -7.90 -14.17 -25.44
C ARG A 221 -8.07 -12.81 -24.76
N PRO A 222 -9.28 -12.23 -24.75
CA PRO A 222 -9.56 -10.99 -24.03
C PRO A 222 -9.05 -11.01 -22.59
N THR A 223 -8.47 -9.90 -22.13
CA THR A 223 -8.04 -9.75 -20.75
C THR A 223 -8.55 -8.43 -20.17
N VAL A 224 -9.10 -8.45 -18.97
CA VAL A 224 -9.55 -7.27 -18.23
C VAL A 224 -8.76 -7.12 -16.94
N LEU A 225 -8.60 -5.89 -16.45
CA LEU A 225 -7.84 -5.59 -15.23
C LEU A 225 -8.73 -4.92 -14.18
N ILE A 226 -8.78 -5.52 -12.99
CA ILE A 226 -9.36 -4.94 -11.79
C ILE A 226 -8.20 -4.58 -10.84
N VAL A 227 -8.07 -3.32 -10.51
CA VAL A 227 -7.11 -2.82 -9.52
C VAL A 227 -7.88 -2.49 -8.24
N ASP A 228 -7.73 -3.33 -7.23
CA ASP A 228 -8.29 -3.15 -5.89
C ASP A 228 -7.35 -2.30 -5.01
N GLU A 229 -7.92 -1.50 -4.12
CA GLU A 229 -7.17 -0.46 -3.39
C GLU A 229 -6.28 0.37 -4.34
N ALA A 230 -6.86 0.76 -5.49
CA ALA A 230 -6.18 1.48 -6.56
C ALA A 230 -5.65 2.87 -6.15
N ASP A 231 -6.11 3.39 -5.01
CA ASP A 231 -5.56 4.59 -4.40
C ASP A 231 -4.09 4.44 -3.99
N ALA A 232 -3.63 3.22 -3.74
CA ALA A 232 -2.23 2.91 -3.44
C ALA A 232 -1.36 2.66 -4.69
N LEU A 233 -1.96 2.52 -5.90
CA LEU A 233 -1.24 2.19 -7.12
C LEU A 233 -0.19 3.24 -7.49
N VAL A 234 -0.54 4.54 -7.40
CA VAL A 234 0.38 5.64 -7.75
C VAL A 234 1.68 5.55 -6.95
N ASN A 235 1.58 5.39 -5.63
CA ASN A 235 2.75 5.32 -4.76
C ASN A 235 3.63 4.12 -5.11
N ARG A 236 3.02 3.00 -5.51
CA ARG A 236 3.74 1.81 -5.97
C ARG A 236 4.43 2.03 -7.31
N LEU A 237 3.78 2.66 -8.29
CA LEU A 237 4.41 2.99 -9.57
C LEU A 237 5.53 4.04 -9.41
N GLN A 238 5.39 4.96 -8.44
CA GLN A 238 6.42 5.97 -8.17
C GLN A 238 7.75 5.37 -7.73
N GLU A 239 7.75 4.26 -7.00
CA GLU A 239 8.98 3.54 -6.63
C GLU A 239 9.83 3.15 -7.86
N TRP A 240 9.21 3.05 -9.04
CA TRP A 240 9.88 2.72 -10.31
C TRP A 240 10.30 3.94 -11.13
N THR A 241 9.94 5.15 -10.71
CA THR A 241 10.32 6.42 -11.35
C THR A 241 11.81 6.70 -11.18
N GLN A 242 12.38 6.31 -10.04
CA GLN A 242 13.80 6.45 -9.74
C GLN A 242 14.40 5.09 -9.37
N ARG A 243 15.46 4.70 -10.07
CA ARG A 243 16.25 3.50 -9.74
C ARG A 243 17.66 3.89 -9.38
N ARG A 244 18.23 3.18 -8.41
CA ARG A 244 19.57 3.45 -7.90
C ARG A 244 20.39 2.18 -7.91
N LEU A 245 21.47 2.17 -8.69
CA LEU A 245 22.45 1.10 -8.70
C LEU A 245 23.61 1.51 -7.79
N ASN A 246 23.66 0.92 -6.59
CA ASN A 246 24.73 1.18 -5.63
C ASN A 246 26.02 0.50 -6.09
N LEU A 247 27.03 1.30 -6.46
CA LEU A 247 28.26 0.78 -7.05
C LEU A 247 29.15 0.06 -6.04
N VAL A 248 29.09 0.43 -4.76
CA VAL A 248 29.82 -0.26 -3.69
C VAL A 248 29.24 -1.65 -3.48
N ARG A 249 27.90 -1.78 -3.51
CA ARG A 249 27.23 -3.08 -3.42
C ARG A 249 27.57 -3.97 -4.63
N VAL A 250 27.55 -3.41 -5.84
CA VAL A 250 27.95 -4.14 -7.07
C VAL A 250 29.41 -4.61 -6.97
N ALA A 251 30.32 -3.73 -6.53
CA ALA A 251 31.72 -4.08 -6.35
C ALA A 251 31.92 -5.18 -5.29
N SER A 252 31.18 -5.11 -4.17
CA SER A 252 31.21 -6.14 -3.13
C SER A 252 30.73 -7.49 -3.66
N GLN A 253 29.60 -7.52 -4.38
CA GLN A 253 29.04 -8.74 -4.97
C GLN A 253 30.00 -9.37 -5.99
N LEU A 254 30.63 -8.56 -6.85
CA LEU A 254 31.63 -9.06 -7.79
C LEU A 254 32.93 -9.48 -7.09
N GLY A 255 33.28 -8.85 -5.98
CA GLY A 255 34.47 -9.15 -5.16
C GLY A 255 34.45 -10.50 -4.46
N GLU A 256 33.26 -11.13 -4.35
CA GLU A 256 33.14 -12.51 -3.88
C GLU A 256 33.76 -13.52 -4.86
N GLN A 257 33.85 -13.17 -6.16
CA GLN A 257 34.34 -14.07 -7.22
C GLN A 257 35.57 -13.53 -7.98
N LEU A 258 35.84 -12.23 -7.89
CA LEU A 258 36.87 -11.56 -8.67
C LEU A 258 37.95 -10.93 -7.79
N SER A 259 39.18 -10.94 -8.29
CA SER A 259 40.31 -10.27 -7.65
C SER A 259 40.21 -8.74 -7.73
N ALA A 260 40.90 -8.05 -6.82
CA ALA A 260 41.00 -6.59 -6.81
C ALA A 260 41.50 -6.02 -8.16
N ARG A 261 42.40 -6.76 -8.85
CA ARG A 261 42.92 -6.36 -10.17
C ARG A 261 41.83 -6.35 -11.24
N GLN A 262 40.94 -7.35 -11.23
CA GLN A 262 39.80 -7.43 -12.16
C GLN A 262 38.76 -6.34 -11.88
N LEU A 263 38.65 -5.88 -10.63
CA LEU A 263 37.70 -4.84 -10.21
C LEU A 263 38.24 -3.40 -10.28
N ALA A 264 39.53 -3.21 -10.51
CA ALA A 264 40.16 -1.89 -10.59
C ALA A 264 39.43 -0.90 -11.53
N PRO A 265 38.91 -1.29 -12.73
CA PRO A 265 38.16 -0.36 -13.58
C PRO A 265 36.88 0.19 -12.93
N LEU A 266 36.18 -0.65 -12.17
CA LEU A 266 34.97 -0.25 -11.43
C LEU A 266 35.35 0.62 -10.23
N ALA A 267 36.38 0.23 -9.47
CA ALA A 267 36.88 0.99 -8.32
C ALA A 267 37.30 2.43 -8.70
N ASN A 268 37.98 2.60 -9.83
CA ASN A 268 38.33 3.93 -10.35
C ASN A 268 37.07 4.76 -10.68
N SER A 269 36.05 4.14 -11.27
CA SER A 269 34.79 4.84 -11.62
C SER A 269 34.03 5.28 -10.37
N ILE A 270 34.01 4.45 -9.33
CA ILE A 270 33.46 4.78 -8.00
C ILE A 270 34.13 6.03 -7.44
N LYS A 271 35.46 6.09 -7.46
CA LYS A 271 36.24 7.24 -6.99
C LYS A 271 35.94 8.51 -7.79
N THR A 272 35.95 8.43 -9.11
CA THR A 272 35.63 9.57 -9.99
C THR A 272 34.23 10.12 -9.73
N ILE A 273 33.23 9.25 -9.54
CA ILE A 273 31.87 9.66 -9.24
C ILE A 273 31.79 10.38 -7.88
N GLN A 274 32.50 9.88 -6.85
CA GLN A 274 32.57 10.53 -5.55
C GLN A 274 33.22 11.92 -5.64
N GLU A 275 34.35 12.04 -6.34
CA GLU A 275 35.06 13.31 -6.53
C GLU A 275 34.21 14.34 -7.29
N ARG A 276 33.48 13.91 -8.33
CA ARG A 276 32.68 14.80 -9.18
C ARG A 276 31.42 15.35 -8.49
N LEU A 277 30.78 14.55 -7.62
CA LEU A 277 29.59 14.99 -6.87
C LEU A 277 29.93 15.88 -5.69
N GLY A 278 31.09 15.69 -5.06
CA GLY A 278 31.49 16.42 -3.86
C GLY A 278 30.43 16.33 -2.76
N MET A 279 29.80 17.46 -2.43
CA MET A 279 28.73 17.55 -1.42
C MET A 279 27.31 17.44 -2.00
N GLN A 280 27.14 17.39 -3.32
CA GLN A 280 25.82 17.24 -3.92
C GLN A 280 25.31 15.80 -3.76
N GLN A 281 24.04 15.66 -3.43
CA GLN A 281 23.42 14.33 -3.33
C GLN A 281 23.21 13.71 -4.71
N TYR A 282 22.86 14.52 -5.70
CA TYR A 282 22.58 14.07 -7.05
C TYR A 282 22.95 15.10 -8.11
N ALA A 283 23.38 14.62 -9.28
CA ALA A 283 23.72 15.48 -10.40
C ALA A 283 23.38 14.82 -11.75
N TRP A 284 22.89 15.66 -12.68
CA TRP A 284 22.58 15.31 -14.06
C TRP A 284 23.18 16.34 -15.00
N ASP A 285 23.92 15.88 -15.98
CA ASP A 285 24.26 16.60 -17.21
C ASP A 285 24.74 15.57 -18.25
N THR A 286 25.11 16.05 -19.44
CA THR A 286 25.55 15.19 -20.54
C THR A 286 26.81 14.41 -20.18
N GLU A 287 27.81 15.04 -19.54
CA GLU A 287 29.07 14.42 -19.15
C GLU A 287 28.87 13.34 -18.07
N LEU A 288 28.01 13.62 -17.09
CA LEU A 288 27.68 12.70 -16.01
C LEU A 288 26.87 11.51 -16.50
N ALA A 289 25.96 11.73 -17.46
CA ALA A 289 25.25 10.65 -18.12
C ALA A 289 26.20 9.74 -18.92
N GLU A 290 27.22 10.32 -19.58
CA GLU A 290 28.27 9.57 -20.25
C GLU A 290 29.15 8.80 -19.26
N LEU A 291 29.54 9.42 -18.14
CA LEU A 291 30.27 8.74 -17.06
C LEU A 291 29.47 7.55 -16.50
N ALA A 292 28.16 7.75 -16.28
CA ALA A 292 27.27 6.69 -15.82
C ALA A 292 27.17 5.54 -16.83
N ARG A 293 26.95 5.85 -18.12
CA ARG A 293 26.95 4.85 -19.21
C ARG A 293 28.29 4.12 -19.33
N ALA A 294 29.40 4.84 -19.27
CA ALA A 294 30.74 4.27 -19.31
C ALA A 294 31.00 3.35 -18.11
N THR A 295 30.49 3.71 -16.94
CA THR A 295 30.57 2.87 -15.73
C THR A 295 29.74 1.59 -15.89
N ILE A 296 28.51 1.68 -16.43
CA ILE A 296 27.71 0.50 -16.78
C ILE A 296 28.48 -0.39 -17.78
N GLY A 297 29.01 0.17 -18.86
CA GLY A 297 29.78 -0.59 -19.85
C GLY A 297 31.01 -1.29 -19.27
N LYS A 298 31.67 -0.69 -18.25
CA LYS A 298 32.74 -1.36 -17.51
C LYS A 298 32.22 -2.54 -16.70
N ILE A 299 31.07 -2.40 -16.02
CA ILE A 299 30.45 -3.51 -15.28
C ILE A 299 30.08 -4.64 -16.25
N GLU A 300 29.44 -4.34 -17.38
CA GLU A 300 29.10 -5.32 -18.41
C GLU A 300 30.34 -6.05 -18.95
N LYS A 301 31.43 -5.30 -19.20
CA LYS A 301 32.70 -5.87 -19.68
C LYS A 301 33.33 -6.78 -18.63
N ILE A 302 33.31 -6.39 -17.35
CA ILE A 302 33.76 -7.25 -16.24
C ILE A 302 32.91 -8.52 -16.20
N CYS A 303 31.59 -8.42 -16.31
CA CYS A 303 30.72 -9.60 -16.29
C CYS A 303 30.96 -10.53 -17.48
N ARG A 304 31.26 -9.98 -18.66
CA ARG A 304 31.48 -10.76 -19.90
C ARG A 304 32.84 -11.44 -19.95
N LEU A 305 33.89 -10.80 -19.43
CA LEU A 305 35.27 -11.31 -19.53
C LEU A 305 35.64 -12.31 -18.44
N ASN A 306 34.79 -12.48 -17.44
CA ASN A 306 35.06 -13.36 -16.31
C ASN A 306 33.97 -14.45 -16.25
N ASN A 307 34.37 -15.66 -15.86
CA ASN A 307 33.45 -16.79 -15.73
C ASN A 307 32.68 -16.70 -14.40
N LEU A 308 31.83 -15.68 -14.29
CA LEU A 308 30.98 -15.47 -13.13
C LEU A 308 29.91 -16.57 -13.01
N ASP A 309 29.45 -16.81 -11.79
CA ASP A 309 28.22 -17.57 -11.56
C ASP A 309 27.07 -17.00 -12.42
N LYS A 310 26.31 -17.89 -13.05
CA LYS A 310 25.27 -17.56 -14.03
C LYS A 310 24.18 -16.68 -13.43
N ASP A 311 23.82 -16.90 -12.16
CA ASP A 311 22.81 -16.10 -11.46
C ASP A 311 23.32 -14.66 -11.25
N VAL A 312 24.60 -14.51 -10.87
CA VAL A 312 25.26 -13.20 -10.67
C VAL A 312 25.37 -12.42 -11.98
N SER A 313 25.84 -13.07 -13.04
CA SER A 313 26.00 -12.44 -14.37
C SER A 313 24.65 -12.00 -14.93
N THR A 314 23.63 -12.86 -14.86
CA THR A 314 22.28 -12.55 -15.35
C THR A 314 21.63 -11.44 -14.53
N SER A 315 21.83 -11.42 -13.21
CA SER A 315 21.38 -10.34 -12.30
C SER A 315 21.92 -8.99 -12.67
N LEU A 316 23.24 -8.90 -12.82
CA LEU A 316 23.85 -7.63 -13.18
C LEU A 316 23.41 -7.18 -14.58
N GLN A 317 23.34 -8.08 -15.57
CA GLN A 317 22.88 -7.72 -16.91
C GLN A 317 21.45 -7.16 -16.93
N GLN A 318 20.50 -7.79 -16.23
CA GLN A 318 19.12 -7.29 -16.19
C GLN A 318 19.00 -5.95 -15.45
N GLN A 319 19.70 -5.79 -14.32
CA GLN A 319 19.74 -4.51 -13.61
C GLN A 319 20.30 -3.39 -14.49
N LEU A 320 21.39 -3.65 -15.21
CA LEU A 320 22.03 -2.67 -16.10
C LEU A 320 21.14 -2.31 -17.29
N LEU A 321 20.47 -3.29 -17.90
CA LEU A 321 19.50 -3.07 -18.98
C LEU A 321 18.38 -2.14 -18.51
N MET A 322 17.81 -2.39 -17.33
CA MET A 322 16.76 -1.55 -16.75
C MET A 322 17.24 -0.12 -16.44
N MET A 323 18.54 0.10 -16.22
CA MET A 323 19.07 1.45 -15.98
C MET A 323 19.19 2.27 -17.27
N GLN A 324 19.45 1.62 -18.40
CA GLN A 324 19.75 2.25 -19.69
C GLN A 324 18.51 2.78 -20.42
N THR A 325 17.29 2.35 -20.06
CA THR A 325 16.05 2.77 -20.74
C THR A 325 15.55 4.16 -20.35
N SER A 326 16.23 4.86 -19.43
CA SER A 326 15.77 6.14 -18.88
C SER A 326 16.90 7.17 -18.79
N SER A 327 16.58 8.38 -18.31
CA SER A 327 17.59 9.42 -18.16
C SER A 327 18.52 9.09 -17.00
N MET A 328 19.81 8.93 -17.32
CA MET A 328 20.82 8.56 -16.34
C MET A 328 21.51 9.78 -15.73
N GLY A 329 21.89 9.64 -14.47
CA GLY A 329 22.75 10.56 -13.73
C GLY A 329 23.52 9.81 -12.65
N ILE A 330 24.14 10.57 -11.75
CA ILE A 330 24.90 10.01 -10.63
C ILE A 330 24.39 10.56 -9.31
N GLY A 331 24.56 9.79 -8.23
CA GLY A 331 24.19 10.21 -6.89
C GLY A 331 25.04 9.58 -5.80
N VAL A 332 25.10 10.23 -4.64
CA VAL A 332 25.79 9.76 -3.44
C VAL A 332 24.78 9.64 -2.29
N SER A 333 24.96 8.65 -1.40
CA SER A 333 24.15 8.53 -0.19
C SER A 333 24.57 9.60 0.81
N LEU A 334 23.63 10.39 1.36
CA LEU A 334 23.97 11.40 2.38
C LEU A 334 24.55 10.77 3.65
N ILE A 335 24.08 9.56 4.00
CA ILE A 335 24.47 8.86 5.22
C ILE A 335 25.76 8.09 5.01
N ARG A 336 25.79 7.22 4.00
CA ARG A 336 26.90 6.27 3.79
C ARG A 336 27.99 6.78 2.85
N ARG A 337 27.76 7.89 2.16
CA ARG A 337 28.65 8.45 1.13
C ARG A 337 29.00 7.47 -0.01
N GLU A 338 28.14 6.47 -0.21
CA GLU A 338 28.28 5.47 -1.27
C GLU A 338 27.78 6.02 -2.62
N PRO A 339 28.60 5.98 -3.68
CA PRO A 339 28.20 6.42 -5.02
C PRO A 339 27.27 5.41 -5.69
N ALA A 340 26.40 5.95 -6.54
CA ALA A 340 25.43 5.20 -7.29
C ALA A 340 25.19 5.81 -8.66
N ILE A 341 24.80 4.95 -9.60
CA ILE A 341 24.17 5.39 -10.83
C ILE A 341 22.68 5.53 -10.55
N VAL A 342 22.10 6.64 -10.97
CA VAL A 342 20.67 6.92 -10.81
C VAL A 342 20.02 6.95 -12.18
N SER A 343 18.95 6.19 -12.36
CA SER A 343 18.12 6.20 -13.56
C SER A 343 16.77 6.81 -13.20
N LEU A 344 16.32 7.77 -14.01
CA LEU A 344 15.13 8.56 -13.74
C LEU A 344 14.20 8.52 -14.95
N SER A 345 12.96 8.09 -14.72
CA SER A 345 11.87 8.05 -15.70
C SER A 345 10.67 8.84 -15.16
N PRO A 346 10.67 10.19 -15.28
CA PRO A 346 9.62 11.04 -14.71
C PRO A 346 8.19 10.72 -15.18
N TRP A 347 8.08 10.07 -16.34
CA TRP A 347 6.82 9.77 -17.00
C TRP A 347 6.33 8.35 -16.71
N PHE A 348 7.08 7.53 -15.96
CA PHE A 348 6.76 6.13 -15.71
C PHE A 348 5.33 5.92 -15.22
N VAL A 349 4.92 6.68 -14.20
CA VAL A 349 3.56 6.60 -13.63
C VAL A 349 2.48 6.98 -14.66
N ARG A 350 2.74 8.00 -15.48
CA ARG A 350 1.78 8.50 -16.49
C ARG A 350 1.64 7.57 -17.69
N PHE A 351 2.54 6.62 -17.87
CA PHE A 351 2.37 5.58 -18.89
C PHE A 351 1.26 4.59 -18.53
N PHE A 352 0.80 4.55 -17.27
CA PHE A 352 -0.24 3.63 -16.84
C PHE A 352 -1.52 3.75 -17.69
N GLY A 353 -2.01 4.96 -18.01
CA GLY A 353 -3.23 5.12 -18.81
C GLY A 353 -3.13 4.48 -20.20
N LYS A 354 -2.00 4.66 -20.88
CA LYS A 354 -1.74 4.02 -22.18
C LYS A 354 -1.51 2.51 -22.05
N TYR A 355 -0.79 2.09 -21.03
CA TYR A 355 -0.60 0.68 -20.70
C TYR A 355 -1.95 -0.01 -20.50
N ALA A 356 -2.81 0.55 -19.65
CA ALA A 356 -4.12 0.05 -19.30
C ALA A 356 -5.02 -0.14 -20.53
N THR A 357 -5.12 0.88 -21.39
CA THR A 357 -5.98 0.84 -22.59
C THR A 357 -5.40 0.05 -23.76
N SER A 358 -4.10 -0.26 -23.77
CA SER A 358 -3.46 -1.06 -24.82
C SER A 358 -3.29 -2.54 -24.45
N ALA A 359 -3.16 -2.84 -23.16
CA ALA A 359 -2.94 -4.19 -22.66
C ALA A 359 -4.24 -4.93 -22.34
N PHE A 360 -5.30 -4.21 -21.98
CA PHE A 360 -6.55 -4.78 -21.49
C PHE A 360 -7.75 -4.26 -22.29
N GLU A 361 -8.78 -5.11 -22.44
CA GLU A 361 -10.05 -4.68 -23.05
C GLU A 361 -10.73 -3.63 -22.17
N SER A 362 -10.77 -3.81 -20.86
CA SER A 362 -11.33 -2.83 -19.93
C SER A 362 -10.56 -2.85 -18.61
N VAL A 363 -10.54 -1.69 -17.92
CA VAL A 363 -9.85 -1.53 -16.64
C VAL A 363 -10.77 -0.89 -15.61
N LEU A 364 -10.87 -1.55 -14.45
CA LEU A 364 -11.57 -1.05 -13.27
C LEU A 364 -10.55 -0.65 -12.20
N LEU A 365 -10.57 0.61 -11.78
CA LEU A 365 -9.91 1.07 -10.56
C LEU A 365 -10.97 1.17 -9.46
N THR A 366 -10.81 0.42 -8.36
CA THR A 366 -11.71 0.47 -7.20
C THR A 366 -10.95 0.65 -5.89
N SER A 367 -11.52 1.44 -4.97
CA SER A 367 -11.02 1.63 -3.60
C SER A 367 -12.05 2.41 -2.77
N GLY A 368 -11.99 2.25 -1.44
CA GLY A 368 -12.78 3.08 -0.50
C GLY A 368 -12.19 4.47 -0.29
N THR A 369 -11.05 4.75 -0.91
CA THR A 369 -10.29 5.99 -0.75
C THR A 369 -9.88 6.61 -2.09
N LEU A 370 -10.48 6.17 -3.21
CA LEU A 370 -10.25 6.75 -4.55
C LEU A 370 -10.50 8.26 -4.56
N SER A 371 -11.76 8.64 -4.37
CA SER A 371 -12.17 10.03 -4.24
C SER A 371 -11.84 10.56 -2.86
N ILE A 372 -11.12 11.68 -2.80
CA ILE A 372 -10.90 12.42 -1.54
C ILE A 372 -12.06 13.35 -1.21
N THR A 373 -12.93 13.69 -2.17
CA THR A 373 -14.12 14.53 -1.96
C THR A 373 -15.42 13.73 -2.12
N PRO A 374 -16.57 14.25 -1.68
CA PRO A 374 -17.88 13.64 -1.96
C PRO A 374 -18.26 13.63 -3.45
N GLU A 375 -17.61 14.45 -4.28
CA GLU A 375 -17.85 14.55 -5.71
C GLU A 375 -16.80 13.73 -6.48
N PRO A 376 -17.13 12.53 -6.98
CA PRO A 376 -16.12 11.56 -7.40
C PRO A 376 -15.34 11.99 -8.65
N VAL A 377 -15.94 12.78 -9.56
CA VAL A 377 -15.26 13.30 -10.75
C VAL A 377 -14.11 14.23 -10.36
N ASN A 378 -14.41 15.25 -9.54
CA ASN A 378 -13.40 16.20 -9.06
C ASN A 378 -12.43 15.55 -8.08
N GLY A 379 -12.92 14.67 -7.20
CA GLY A 379 -12.11 13.98 -6.20
C GLY A 379 -11.14 12.94 -6.75
N THR A 380 -11.28 12.52 -8.02
CA THR A 380 -10.36 11.62 -8.71
C THR A 380 -9.43 12.31 -9.71
N THR A 381 -9.62 13.62 -10.00
CA THR A 381 -8.81 14.36 -10.99
C THR A 381 -7.31 14.26 -10.74
N SER A 382 -6.85 14.38 -9.48
CA SER A 382 -5.42 14.24 -9.16
C SER A 382 -4.88 12.85 -9.51
N LEU A 383 -5.65 11.80 -9.20
CA LEU A 383 -5.29 10.42 -9.46
C LEU A 383 -5.21 10.16 -10.97
N ARG A 384 -6.22 10.62 -11.73
CA ARG A 384 -6.27 10.49 -13.21
C ARG A 384 -5.07 11.17 -13.86
N MET A 385 -4.77 12.40 -13.46
CA MET A 385 -3.63 13.16 -13.99
C MET A 385 -2.28 12.49 -13.72
N GLU A 386 -2.10 11.88 -12.54
CA GLU A 386 -0.87 11.18 -12.17
C GLU A 386 -0.69 9.85 -12.90
N LEU A 387 -1.77 9.10 -13.09
CA LEU A 387 -1.79 7.86 -13.87
C LEU A 387 -1.79 8.10 -15.40
N GLY A 388 -1.92 9.35 -15.84
CA GLY A 388 -1.96 9.70 -17.26
C GLY A 388 -3.25 9.24 -17.96
N ILE A 389 -4.36 9.23 -17.24
CA ILE A 389 -5.69 8.92 -17.75
C ILE A 389 -6.32 10.23 -18.26
N ASP A 390 -6.53 10.32 -19.56
CA ASP A 390 -7.25 11.43 -20.19
C ASP A 390 -8.71 11.08 -20.48
N ASP A 391 -9.49 12.07 -20.93
CA ASP A 391 -10.93 11.91 -21.15
C ASP A 391 -11.26 10.93 -22.30
N THR A 392 -10.31 10.63 -23.20
CA THR A 392 -10.54 9.64 -24.27
C THR A 392 -10.50 8.21 -23.73
N MET A 393 -9.67 7.97 -22.72
CA MET A 393 -9.53 6.69 -22.01
C MET A 393 -10.59 6.50 -20.92
N LEU A 394 -11.30 7.56 -20.53
CA LEU A 394 -12.16 7.55 -19.36
C LEU A 394 -13.49 6.83 -19.63
N GLY A 395 -13.85 5.93 -18.71
CA GLY A 395 -15.17 5.29 -18.60
C GLY A 395 -15.99 5.87 -17.45
N ALA A 396 -16.71 5.00 -16.73
CA ALA A 396 -17.56 5.42 -15.62
C ALA A 396 -16.76 5.95 -14.42
N ILE A 397 -17.26 7.02 -13.79
CA ILE A 397 -16.81 7.48 -12.46
C ILE A 397 -18.03 7.50 -11.54
N ALA A 398 -18.01 6.70 -10.47
CA ALA A 398 -19.12 6.64 -9.53
C ALA A 398 -18.66 6.44 -8.08
N LEU A 399 -19.54 6.78 -7.14
CA LEU A 399 -19.33 6.60 -5.70
C LEU A 399 -20.46 5.76 -5.12
N PHE A 400 -20.09 4.68 -4.44
CA PHE A 400 -20.99 3.76 -3.76
C PHE A 400 -20.66 3.78 -2.27
N SER A 401 -21.61 4.26 -1.47
CA SER A 401 -21.51 4.31 -0.02
C SER A 401 -22.82 3.81 0.59
N PRO A 402 -22.78 2.88 1.56
CA PRO A 402 -23.98 2.40 2.20
C PRO A 402 -24.64 3.54 2.99
N LYS A 403 -25.96 3.74 2.82
CA LYS A 403 -26.68 4.83 3.50
C LYS A 403 -26.75 4.65 5.02
N LYS A 404 -26.82 3.40 5.48
CA LYS A 404 -26.86 3.02 6.90
C LYS A 404 -25.86 1.90 7.13
N TYR A 405 -24.73 2.21 7.78
CA TYR A 405 -23.72 1.20 8.14
C TYR A 405 -22.89 1.69 9.33
N GLY A 406 -23.29 1.27 10.53
CA GLY A 406 -22.74 1.70 11.80
C GLY A 406 -23.07 3.16 12.16
N SER A 407 -22.81 3.51 13.41
CA SER A 407 -22.89 4.89 13.92
C SER A 407 -21.55 5.35 14.46
N MET A 408 -21.28 6.64 14.32
CA MET A 408 -20.04 7.26 14.78
C MET A 408 -20.35 8.51 15.59
N THR A 409 -19.63 8.73 16.69
CA THR A 409 -19.62 10.02 17.38
C THR A 409 -18.20 10.59 17.33
N LEU A 410 -18.08 11.89 17.09
CA LEU A 410 -16.79 12.56 16.87
C LEU A 410 -16.51 13.60 17.97
N THR A 411 -15.30 13.53 18.53
CA THR A 411 -14.75 14.56 19.41
C THR A 411 -13.46 15.12 18.79
N LEU A 412 -13.32 16.44 18.72
CA LEU A 412 -12.18 17.08 18.07
C LEU A 412 -11.41 17.93 19.08
N ALA A 413 -10.08 17.88 19.07
CA ALA A 413 -9.24 18.74 19.92
C ALA A 413 -9.53 20.23 19.73
N GLY A 414 -9.69 20.67 18.48
CA GLY A 414 -9.83 22.10 18.14
C GLY A 414 -8.53 22.91 18.35
N PRO A 415 -8.51 24.18 17.92
CA PRO A 415 -7.30 24.99 17.89
C PRO A 415 -6.79 25.42 19.29
N SER A 416 -7.64 25.36 20.31
CA SER A 416 -7.30 25.65 21.71
C SER A 416 -6.50 24.53 22.38
N PHE A 417 -6.49 23.32 21.81
CA PHE A 417 -5.75 22.18 22.35
C PHE A 417 -4.23 22.45 22.29
N PRO A 418 -3.42 21.96 23.25
CA PRO A 418 -1.99 22.27 23.28
C PRO A 418 -1.26 21.93 21.98
N ALA A 419 -0.27 22.75 21.61
CA ALA A 419 0.53 22.51 20.41
C ALA A 419 1.33 21.21 20.52
N ILE A 420 1.35 20.41 19.45
CA ILE A 420 2.00 19.08 19.39
C ILE A 420 3.50 19.15 19.69
N TYR A 421 4.17 20.18 19.16
CA TYR A 421 5.61 20.34 19.28
C TYR A 421 5.94 21.55 20.16
N SER A 422 7.00 21.44 20.96
CA SER A 422 7.59 22.59 21.64
C SER A 422 8.21 23.54 20.62
N ARG A 423 8.28 24.84 20.96
CA ARG A 423 9.03 25.79 20.13
C ARG A 423 10.51 25.38 20.16
N PRO A 424 11.19 25.30 19.01
CA PRO A 424 12.61 24.95 18.98
C PRO A 424 13.39 25.96 19.81
N SER A 425 14.31 25.47 20.66
CA SER A 425 15.33 26.32 21.27
C SER A 425 16.22 26.89 20.17
N SER A 426 16.84 28.04 20.43
CA SER A 426 17.73 28.75 19.50
C SER A 426 18.95 27.96 18.99
N GLU A 427 19.14 26.71 19.43
CA GLU A 427 20.29 25.84 19.15
C GLU A 427 20.07 24.83 18.00
N GLY A 428 19.03 24.97 17.17
CA GLY A 428 18.89 24.15 15.96
C GLY A 428 18.52 22.68 16.20
N ASN A 429 18.05 22.32 17.39
CA ASN A 429 17.54 20.98 17.67
C ASN A 429 16.22 20.72 16.93
N ALA A 430 16.01 19.46 16.51
CA ALA A 430 14.77 19.02 15.92
C ALA A 430 13.58 19.26 16.89
N PRO A 431 12.38 19.61 16.38
CA PRO A 431 11.22 19.88 17.23
C PRO A 431 10.84 18.64 18.05
N ALA A 432 10.85 18.78 19.38
CA ALA A 432 10.45 17.73 20.31
C ALA A 432 8.94 17.77 20.59
N LEU A 433 8.36 16.63 20.97
CA LEU A 433 6.96 16.56 21.42
C LEU A 433 6.77 17.43 22.68
N SER A 434 5.70 18.22 22.68
CA SER A 434 5.31 19.08 23.81
C SER A 434 4.81 18.24 24.98
N GLU A 435 5.39 18.45 26.15
CA GLU A 435 4.96 17.78 27.39
C GLU A 435 3.51 18.15 27.75
N LYS A 436 3.12 19.42 27.58
CA LYS A 436 1.74 19.88 27.78
C LYS A 436 0.74 19.14 26.88
N TRP A 437 1.14 18.87 25.63
CA TRP A 437 0.29 18.10 24.71
C TRP A 437 0.22 16.64 25.10
N LEU A 438 1.33 16.00 25.48
CA LEU A 438 1.34 14.62 25.97
C LEU A 438 0.45 14.46 27.21
N GLN A 439 0.52 15.39 28.16
CA GLN A 439 -0.34 15.41 29.34
C GLN A 439 -1.82 15.57 28.98
N ALA A 440 -2.15 16.50 28.08
CA ALA A 440 -3.53 16.69 27.63
C ALA A 440 -4.09 15.45 26.92
N VAL A 441 -3.30 14.81 26.05
CA VAL A 441 -3.69 13.55 25.39
C VAL A 441 -3.90 12.43 26.41
N ALA A 442 -2.97 12.28 27.36
CA ALA A 442 -3.08 11.25 28.40
C ALA A 442 -4.34 11.47 29.27
N HIS A 443 -4.63 12.72 29.62
CA HIS A 443 -5.86 13.06 30.36
C HIS A 443 -7.13 12.74 29.58
N GLN A 444 -7.14 13.00 28.25
CA GLN A 444 -8.25 12.57 27.41
C GLN A 444 -8.40 11.06 27.38
N ILE A 445 -7.32 10.27 27.39
CA ILE A 445 -7.41 8.80 27.44
C ILE A 445 -8.01 8.35 28.77
N THR A 446 -7.51 8.86 29.90
CA THR A 446 -7.99 8.54 31.25
C THR A 446 -9.47 8.87 31.44
N ASN A 447 -9.94 9.99 30.88
CA ASN A 447 -11.32 10.44 31.00
C ASN A 447 -12.34 9.68 30.13
N ARG A 448 -11.91 8.64 29.40
CA ARG A 448 -12.80 7.81 28.57
C ARG A 448 -12.87 6.41 29.14
N CYS A 449 -14.05 5.82 29.16
CA CYS A 449 -14.27 4.47 29.66
C CYS A 449 -14.16 3.40 28.56
N GLY A 450 -14.18 2.12 28.95
CA GLY A 450 -14.27 0.99 28.03
C GLY A 450 -12.95 0.56 27.39
N ARG A 451 -13.09 -0.05 26.21
CA ARG A 451 -12.03 -0.63 25.37
C ARG A 451 -11.53 0.45 24.41
N VAL A 452 -10.36 1.01 24.69
CA VAL A 452 -9.81 2.16 23.98
C VAL A 452 -8.63 1.74 23.12
N VAL A 453 -8.67 2.10 21.83
CA VAL A 453 -7.55 1.94 20.91
C VAL A 453 -6.98 3.31 20.59
N VAL A 454 -5.70 3.51 20.89
CA VAL A 454 -4.97 4.77 20.69
C VAL A 454 -3.99 4.58 19.54
N LEU A 455 -4.20 5.34 18.46
CA LEU A 455 -3.32 5.42 17.31
C LEU A 455 -2.37 6.60 17.46
N THR A 456 -1.10 6.28 17.66
CA THR A 456 -0.01 7.26 17.69
C THR A 456 0.66 7.37 16.33
N ALA A 457 1.46 8.40 16.11
CA ALA A 457 2.17 8.57 14.85
C ALA A 457 3.62 8.03 14.88
N SER A 458 4.13 7.58 16.03
CA SER A 458 5.42 6.87 16.11
C SER A 458 5.53 6.00 17.38
N HIS A 459 6.38 4.96 17.36
CA HIS A 459 6.66 4.15 18.55
C HIS A 459 7.35 4.97 19.67
N GLU A 460 8.08 6.03 19.32
CA GLU A 460 8.64 6.95 20.31
C GLU A 460 7.54 7.70 21.07
N GLU A 461 6.53 8.18 20.34
CA GLU A 461 5.35 8.80 20.93
C GLU A 461 4.57 7.81 21.80
N SER A 462 4.38 6.56 21.33
CA SER A 462 3.73 5.51 22.13
C SER A 462 4.43 5.30 23.48
N ARG A 463 5.76 5.23 23.49
CA ARG A 463 6.53 5.07 24.74
C ARG A 463 6.41 6.27 25.67
N LYS A 464 6.52 7.49 25.12
CA LYS A 464 6.39 8.73 25.91
C LYS A 464 4.99 8.86 26.51
N LEU A 465 3.95 8.57 25.72
CA LEU A 465 2.57 8.61 26.19
C LEU A 465 2.29 7.53 27.24
N ALA A 466 2.79 6.30 27.05
CA ALA A 466 2.66 5.23 28.02
C ALA A 466 3.34 5.55 29.36
N ALA A 467 4.48 6.24 29.33
CA ALA A 467 5.16 6.68 30.55
C ALA A 467 4.32 7.68 31.36
N VAL A 468 3.59 8.58 30.69
CA VAL A 468 2.64 9.49 31.36
C VAL A 468 1.43 8.70 31.89
N LEU A 469 0.86 7.80 31.08
CA LEU A 469 -0.31 7.01 31.48
C LEU A 469 -0.03 6.06 32.65
N ALA A 470 1.18 5.53 32.79
CA ALA A 470 1.56 4.68 33.91
C ALA A 470 1.35 5.34 35.28
N GLN A 471 1.25 6.68 35.33
CA GLN A 471 1.03 7.45 36.56
C GLN A 471 -0.45 7.77 36.83
N ILE A 472 -1.30 7.78 35.80
CA ILE A 472 -2.67 8.33 35.88
C ILE A 472 -3.76 7.39 35.35
N GLU A 473 -3.41 6.33 34.63
CA GLU A 473 -4.37 5.39 34.04
C GLU A 473 -4.50 4.14 34.90
N HIS A 474 -5.73 3.82 35.29
CA HIS A 474 -6.03 2.68 36.16
C HIS A 474 -6.35 1.39 35.38
N ARG A 475 -6.60 1.48 34.07
CA ARG A 475 -6.76 0.31 33.21
C ARG A 475 -5.41 -0.29 32.82
N GLN A 476 -5.43 -1.54 32.39
CA GLN A 476 -4.26 -2.15 31.78
C GLN A 476 -3.94 -1.49 30.43
N VAL A 477 -2.74 -0.94 30.32
CA VAL A 477 -2.23 -0.27 29.11
C VAL A 477 -1.26 -1.20 28.38
N LEU A 478 -1.62 -1.61 27.18
CA LEU A 478 -0.80 -2.42 26.28
C LEU A 478 -0.16 -1.53 25.22
N VAL A 479 1.15 -1.62 25.06
CA VAL A 479 1.90 -0.71 24.17
C VAL A 479 2.62 -1.52 23.11
N HIS A 480 2.39 -1.16 21.85
CA HIS A 480 3.06 -1.80 20.73
C HIS A 480 4.56 -1.48 20.72
N GLN A 481 5.37 -2.52 20.91
CA GLN A 481 6.82 -2.42 20.84
C GLN A 481 7.29 -2.42 19.38
N ARG A 482 8.46 -1.82 19.13
CA ARG A 482 9.05 -1.81 17.79
C ARG A 482 9.60 -3.20 17.49
N GLY A 483 9.25 -3.76 16.33
CA GLY A 483 9.74 -5.06 15.89
C GLY A 483 8.89 -6.25 16.34
N THR A 484 7.87 -6.04 17.17
CA THR A 484 6.90 -7.09 17.53
C THR A 484 5.74 -7.13 16.52
N PRO A 485 5.15 -8.30 16.23
CA PRO A 485 3.96 -8.38 15.39
C PRO A 485 2.73 -7.70 16.04
N LEU A 486 1.99 -6.89 15.26
CA LEU A 486 0.76 -6.23 15.73
C LEU A 486 -0.33 -7.25 16.14
N LYS A 487 -0.38 -8.40 15.47
CA LYS A 487 -1.32 -9.49 15.76
C LYS A 487 -1.21 -9.98 17.21
N SER A 488 0.02 -10.12 17.73
CA SER A 488 0.26 -10.55 19.11
C SER A 488 -0.31 -9.56 20.13
N LEU A 489 -0.14 -8.26 19.88
CA LEU A 489 -0.71 -7.21 20.72
C LEU A 489 -2.25 -7.19 20.67
N ILE A 490 -2.83 -7.41 19.48
CA ILE A 490 -4.29 -7.50 19.31
C ILE A 490 -4.86 -8.67 20.13
N GLU A 491 -4.22 -9.83 20.09
CA GLU A 491 -4.67 -11.00 20.86
C GLU A 491 -4.52 -10.80 22.37
N GLU A 492 -3.45 -10.13 22.81
CA GLU A 492 -3.31 -9.71 24.20
C GLU A 492 -4.41 -8.72 24.61
N PHE A 493 -4.70 -7.72 23.79
CA PHE A 493 -5.76 -6.75 24.04
C PHE A 493 -7.14 -7.42 24.14
N LYS A 494 -7.44 -8.37 23.25
CA LYS A 494 -8.68 -9.17 23.33
C LYS A 494 -8.76 -9.94 24.65
N LYS A 495 -7.67 -10.57 25.10
CA LYS A 495 -7.63 -11.27 26.40
C LYS A 495 -7.91 -10.32 27.56
N VAL A 496 -7.23 -9.17 27.60
CA VAL A 496 -7.45 -8.14 28.63
C VAL A 496 -8.90 -7.67 28.64
N CYS A 497 -9.47 -7.39 27.47
CA CYS A 497 -10.86 -6.95 27.35
C CYS A 497 -11.85 -8.05 27.76
N ARG A 498 -11.60 -9.32 27.45
CA ARG A 498 -12.43 -10.44 27.90
C ARG A 498 -12.39 -10.63 29.42
N HIS A 499 -11.23 -10.43 30.05
CA HIS A 499 -11.08 -10.59 31.50
C HIS A 499 -11.58 -9.40 32.33
N HIS A 500 -11.34 -8.17 31.86
CA HIS A 500 -11.60 -6.96 32.64
C HIS A 500 -12.75 -6.10 32.10
N GLY A 501 -13.27 -6.39 30.91
CA GLY A 501 -14.29 -5.58 30.22
C GLY A 501 -13.79 -4.21 29.73
N ARG A 502 -12.52 -3.87 29.98
CA ARG A 502 -11.91 -2.57 29.67
C ARG A 502 -10.41 -2.72 29.47
N GLY A 503 -9.80 -1.81 28.72
CA GLY A 503 -8.36 -1.81 28.47
C GLY A 503 -7.96 -0.68 27.52
N VAL A 504 -6.66 -0.38 27.47
CA VAL A 504 -6.10 0.61 26.56
C VAL A 504 -5.02 -0.05 25.71
N MET A 505 -5.12 0.03 24.39
CA MET A 505 -4.08 -0.41 23.47
C MET A 505 -3.48 0.79 22.74
N ILE A 506 -2.16 0.96 22.77
CA ILE A 506 -1.44 2.05 22.11
C ILE A 506 -0.58 1.48 20.98
N THR A 507 -0.78 1.94 19.75
CA THR A 507 -0.01 1.45 18.60
C THR A 507 0.27 2.54 17.57
N ALA A 508 1.50 2.54 17.05
CA ALA A 508 1.89 3.38 15.91
C ALA A 508 1.63 2.69 14.56
N ALA A 509 1.38 1.37 14.56
CA ALA A 509 1.18 0.57 13.36
C ALA A 509 -0.31 0.37 13.03
N GLY A 510 -1.22 0.66 13.96
CA GLY A 510 -2.66 0.38 13.80
C GLY A 510 -3.41 1.22 12.75
N HIS A 511 -2.74 2.18 12.10
CA HIS A 511 -3.34 2.89 10.96
C HIS A 511 -3.60 1.94 9.79
N THR A 512 -2.76 0.91 9.63
CA THR A 512 -2.95 -0.20 8.70
C THR A 512 -3.10 -1.52 9.47
N GLY A 513 -3.91 -2.45 8.97
CA GLY A 513 -4.01 -3.80 9.55
C GLY A 513 -4.71 -3.92 10.91
N LEU A 514 -5.30 -2.87 11.49
CA LEU A 514 -6.10 -2.99 12.72
C LEU A 514 -7.34 -3.85 12.45
N ASN A 515 -7.30 -5.11 12.89
CA ASN A 515 -8.38 -6.09 12.77
C ASN A 515 -8.82 -6.62 14.15
N ILE A 516 -9.54 -5.82 14.93
CA ILE A 516 -10.07 -6.22 16.25
C ILE A 516 -11.58 -6.47 16.14
N THR A 517 -11.99 -7.73 16.01
CA THR A 517 -13.39 -8.16 16.16
C THR A 517 -13.62 -8.82 17.51
N ASP A 518 -14.88 -8.81 17.95
CA ASP A 518 -15.37 -9.78 18.92
C ASP A 518 -15.70 -11.13 18.26
N ASP A 519 -16.23 -12.07 19.06
CA ASP A 519 -16.55 -13.43 18.60
C ASP A 519 -17.78 -13.47 17.66
N ALA A 520 -18.59 -12.40 17.64
CA ALA A 520 -19.72 -12.23 16.71
C ALA A 520 -19.30 -11.56 15.38
N GLY A 521 -18.05 -11.10 15.27
CA GLY A 521 -17.53 -10.40 14.10
C GLY A 521 -17.77 -8.88 14.11
N SER A 522 -18.36 -8.34 15.16
CA SER A 522 -18.56 -6.90 15.40
C SER A 522 -17.27 -6.24 15.89
N VAL A 523 -17.24 -4.90 15.96
CA VAL A 523 -16.04 -4.18 16.39
C VAL A 523 -15.67 -4.52 17.86
N GLY A 524 -14.43 -4.92 18.08
CA GLY A 524 -13.97 -5.38 19.40
C GLY A 524 -13.54 -4.27 20.37
N PHE A 525 -13.82 -3.01 20.06
CA PHE A 525 -13.45 -1.85 20.88
C PHE A 525 -14.49 -0.73 20.76
N ASP A 526 -14.59 0.11 21.80
CA ASP A 526 -15.65 1.13 21.91
C ASP A 526 -15.19 2.48 21.34
N ARG A 527 -13.89 2.77 21.45
CA ARG A 527 -13.33 4.09 21.12
C ARG A 527 -12.01 4.02 20.37
N LEU A 528 -11.93 4.77 19.27
CA LEU A 528 -10.70 5.04 18.53
C LEU A 528 -10.18 6.45 18.85
N MET A 529 -8.98 6.55 19.40
CA MET A 529 -8.33 7.84 19.67
C MET A 529 -7.14 8.02 18.74
N ILE A 530 -7.15 9.07 17.93
CA ILE A 530 -6.04 9.42 17.05
C ILE A 530 -5.33 10.63 17.67
N THR A 531 -4.12 10.41 18.20
CA THR A 531 -3.40 11.45 18.95
C THR A 531 -3.05 12.63 18.06
N ARG A 532 -2.45 12.35 16.90
CA ARG A 532 -2.10 13.34 15.89
C ARG A 532 -2.05 12.74 14.50
N ILE A 533 -2.15 13.60 13.51
CA ILE A 533 -2.04 13.25 12.10
C ILE A 533 -0.59 12.82 11.79
N ALA A 534 -0.46 11.57 11.37
CA ALA A 534 0.81 10.90 11.09
C ALA A 534 1.34 11.27 9.68
N TYR A 535 1.98 12.43 9.56
CA TYR A 535 2.70 12.77 8.33
C TYR A 535 3.91 11.86 8.14
N GLY A 536 3.97 11.19 6.99
CA GLY A 536 5.17 10.47 6.55
C GLY A 536 6.32 11.43 6.30
N GLN A 537 7.55 10.89 6.30
CA GLN A 537 8.70 11.68 5.87
C GLN A 537 8.55 12.00 4.37
N PRO A 538 8.61 13.28 3.98
CA PRO A 538 8.52 13.66 2.59
C PRO A 538 9.69 13.04 1.80
N ARG A 539 9.45 12.67 0.54
CA ARG A 539 10.47 12.06 -0.32
C ARG A 539 11.41 13.12 -0.91
N THR A 540 12.00 13.93 -0.05
CA THR A 540 12.80 15.11 -0.43
C THR A 540 13.92 14.74 -1.39
N SER A 541 14.59 13.60 -1.18
CA SER A 541 15.68 13.14 -2.04
C SER A 541 15.21 12.78 -3.47
N GLU A 542 14.02 12.22 -3.64
CA GLU A 542 13.43 11.92 -4.95
C GLU A 542 12.99 13.21 -5.67
N VAL A 543 12.43 14.16 -4.91
CA VAL A 543 12.08 15.49 -5.43
C VAL A 543 13.31 16.26 -5.86
N GLU A 544 14.38 16.25 -5.07
CA GLU A 544 15.67 16.87 -5.40
C GLU A 544 16.28 16.27 -6.66
N ALA A 545 16.20 14.94 -6.82
CA ALA A 545 16.62 14.25 -8.02
C ALA A 545 15.88 14.77 -9.26
N LEU A 546 14.55 14.86 -9.19
CA LEU A 546 13.71 15.42 -10.25
C LEU A 546 14.03 16.89 -10.54
N VAL A 547 14.21 17.72 -9.50
CA VAL A 547 14.56 19.13 -9.64
C VAL A 547 15.89 19.30 -10.37
N SER A 548 16.91 18.55 -9.95
CA SER A 548 18.23 18.59 -10.57
C SER A 548 18.17 18.13 -12.04
N PHE A 549 17.42 17.07 -12.32
CA PHE A 549 17.13 16.60 -13.69
C PHE A 549 16.50 17.70 -14.56
N TYR A 550 15.39 18.32 -14.14
CA TYR A 550 14.69 19.34 -14.94
C TYR A 550 15.51 20.63 -15.13
N LYS A 551 16.21 21.08 -14.09
CA LYS A 551 17.09 22.25 -14.17
C LYS A 551 18.18 22.08 -15.20
N LYS A 552 18.79 20.90 -15.25
CA LYS A 552 19.95 20.63 -16.10
C LYS A 552 19.58 20.19 -17.51
N THR A 553 18.58 19.32 -17.67
CA THR A 553 18.23 18.75 -18.99
C THR A 553 17.17 19.56 -19.75
N LYS A 554 16.20 20.14 -19.04
CA LYS A 554 15.10 20.92 -19.65
C LYS A 554 15.26 22.42 -19.46
N LYS A 555 16.35 22.88 -18.82
CA LYS A 555 16.63 24.29 -18.50
C LYS A 555 15.43 25.00 -17.85
N THR A 556 14.62 24.26 -17.09
CA THR A 556 13.39 24.76 -16.47
C THR A 556 13.44 24.52 -14.97
N ASP A 557 13.23 25.58 -14.17
CA ASP A 557 13.14 25.44 -12.72
C ASP A 557 11.71 25.09 -12.29
N LEU A 558 11.46 23.80 -12.10
CA LEU A 558 10.18 23.28 -11.59
C LEU A 558 10.19 23.07 -10.07
N SER A 559 11.19 23.59 -9.32
CA SER A 559 11.33 23.31 -7.88
C SER A 559 10.06 23.60 -7.10
N LYS A 560 9.51 24.81 -7.24
CA LYS A 560 8.28 25.21 -6.51
C LYS A 560 7.10 24.29 -6.84
N GLN A 561 6.95 23.87 -8.09
CA GLN A 561 5.86 23.01 -8.53
C GLN A 561 6.02 21.59 -8.01
N LEU A 562 7.22 21.01 -8.10
CA LEU A 562 7.53 19.65 -7.63
C LEU A 562 7.39 19.53 -6.12
N TYR A 563 7.90 20.51 -5.35
CA TYR A 563 7.70 20.54 -3.89
C TYR A 563 6.22 20.72 -3.51
N LYS A 564 5.47 21.56 -4.24
CA LYS A 564 4.03 21.70 -4.02
C LYS A 564 3.28 20.39 -4.33
N GLN A 565 3.65 19.69 -5.41
CA GLN A 565 3.08 18.39 -5.77
C GLN A 565 3.36 17.35 -4.68
N GLU A 566 4.60 17.23 -4.22
CA GLU A 566 4.97 16.31 -3.13
C GLU A 566 4.23 16.62 -1.84
N TYR A 567 4.08 17.90 -1.51
CA TYR A 567 3.28 18.32 -0.35
C TYR A 567 1.82 17.87 -0.47
N MET A 568 1.17 18.13 -1.62
CA MET A 568 -0.22 17.73 -1.86
C MET A 568 -0.38 16.20 -1.86
N ARG A 569 0.58 15.46 -2.39
CA ARG A 569 0.61 13.99 -2.32
C ARG A 569 0.68 13.49 -0.89
N THR A 570 1.59 14.06 -0.10
CA THR A 570 1.73 13.71 1.32
C THR A 570 0.43 13.98 2.07
N GLN A 571 -0.23 15.11 1.80
CA GLN A 571 -1.56 15.43 2.36
C GLN A 571 -2.61 14.38 1.97
N ASN A 572 -2.72 14.05 0.68
CA ASN A 572 -3.70 13.07 0.20
C ASN A 572 -3.44 11.67 0.76
N ALA A 573 -2.18 11.23 0.82
CA ALA A 573 -1.80 9.94 1.41
C ALA A 573 -2.22 9.85 2.89
N VAL A 574 -2.01 10.92 3.65
CA VAL A 574 -2.43 11.03 5.04
C VAL A 574 -3.96 10.99 5.17
N ILE A 575 -4.69 11.70 4.31
CA ILE A 575 -6.16 11.68 4.31
C ILE A 575 -6.68 10.25 4.12
N ARG A 576 -6.10 9.52 3.15
CA ARG A 576 -6.48 8.14 2.85
C ARG A 576 -6.17 7.20 4.01
N LEU A 577 -4.96 7.28 4.56
CA LEU A 577 -4.53 6.47 5.71
C LEU A 577 -5.45 6.66 6.92
N MET A 578 -5.75 7.92 7.26
CA MET A 578 -6.59 8.26 8.41
C MET A 578 -8.06 7.85 8.17
N ARG A 579 -8.57 8.03 6.95
CA ARG A 579 -9.92 7.57 6.59
C ARG A 579 -10.04 6.05 6.73
N GLN A 580 -9.02 5.30 6.29
CA GLN A 580 -8.95 3.85 6.50
C GLN A 580 -8.92 3.49 7.99
N ALA A 581 -8.11 4.18 8.79
CA ALA A 581 -8.04 3.95 10.23
C ALA A 581 -9.40 4.13 10.92
N ILE A 582 -10.11 5.21 10.60
CA ILE A 582 -11.48 5.47 11.09
C ILE A 582 -12.44 4.37 10.61
N GLY A 583 -12.37 3.99 9.34
CA GLY A 583 -13.22 2.95 8.75
C GLY A 583 -13.06 1.57 9.39
N ARG A 584 -11.94 1.28 10.07
CA ARG A 584 -11.71 0.01 10.78
C ARG A 584 -12.53 -0.12 12.06
N GLY A 585 -13.08 0.99 12.54
CA GLY A 585 -13.96 1.07 13.70
C GLY A 585 -15.42 0.66 13.44
N ILE A 586 -15.78 0.32 12.20
CA ILE A 586 -17.14 -0.09 11.82
C ILE A 586 -17.06 -1.30 10.88
N ARG A 587 -17.72 -2.39 11.27
CA ARG A 587 -17.72 -3.70 10.58
C ARG A 587 -19.09 -4.27 10.40
N SER A 588 -19.99 -4.01 11.33
CA SER A 588 -21.40 -4.36 11.27
C SER A 588 -22.26 -3.11 11.06
N PRO A 589 -23.44 -3.23 10.43
CA PRO A 589 -24.45 -2.17 10.43
C PRO A 589 -24.83 -1.67 11.83
N ASP A 590 -24.67 -2.53 12.85
CA ASP A 590 -25.05 -2.25 14.23
C ASP A 590 -23.88 -1.72 15.10
N ASP A 591 -22.67 -1.64 14.54
CA ASP A 591 -21.52 -1.12 15.28
C ASP A 591 -21.71 0.36 15.62
N CYS A 592 -21.43 0.71 16.87
CA CYS A 592 -21.35 2.10 17.31
C CYS A 592 -19.93 2.38 17.82
N ILE A 593 -19.29 3.43 17.29
CA ILE A 593 -17.95 3.81 17.70
C ILE A 593 -17.81 5.29 18.02
N GLU A 594 -17.01 5.58 19.03
CA GLU A 594 -16.58 6.94 19.37
C GLU A 594 -15.18 7.20 18.82
N VAL A 595 -14.99 8.30 18.11
CA VAL A 595 -13.72 8.67 17.47
C VAL A 595 -13.25 10.02 17.99
N ASP A 596 -12.07 10.04 18.61
CA ASP A 596 -11.44 11.27 19.10
C ASP A 596 -10.24 11.62 18.22
N ILE A 597 -10.24 12.81 17.61
CA ILE A 597 -9.09 13.35 16.87
C ILE A 597 -8.45 14.44 17.71
N LEU A 598 -7.31 14.13 18.34
CA LEU A 598 -6.63 15.00 19.30
C LEU A 598 -5.55 15.89 18.66
N ASP A 599 -5.59 16.05 17.33
CA ASP A 599 -4.71 16.95 16.60
C ASP A 599 -5.31 18.37 16.55
N PRO A 600 -4.69 19.40 17.15
CA PRO A 600 -5.21 20.77 17.11
C PRO A 600 -5.26 21.37 15.70
N ARG A 601 -4.55 20.78 14.73
CA ARG A 601 -4.56 21.23 13.33
C ARG A 601 -5.77 20.70 12.57
N PHE A 602 -6.50 19.73 13.11
CA PHE A 602 -7.71 19.22 12.47
C PHE A 602 -8.82 20.28 12.56
N PRO A 603 -9.36 20.75 11.42
CA PRO A 603 -10.29 21.87 11.43
C PRO A 603 -11.63 21.50 12.06
N LEU A 604 -12.20 22.42 12.83
CA LEU A 604 -13.60 22.34 13.27
C LEU A 604 -14.53 22.64 12.08
N SER A 605 -15.78 22.19 12.15
CA SER A 605 -16.75 22.32 11.05
C SER A 605 -17.02 23.77 10.65
N HIS A 606 -17.00 24.70 11.61
CA HIS A 606 -17.21 26.13 11.41
C HIS A 606 -15.94 26.90 10.98
N ASP A 607 -14.75 26.29 11.04
CA ASP A 607 -13.46 26.93 10.70
C ASP A 607 -13.15 26.87 9.19
N LEU A 608 -13.92 27.62 8.39
CA LEU A 608 -13.86 27.58 6.92
C LEU A 608 -12.57 28.14 6.31
N SER A 609 -11.81 28.97 7.05
CA SER A 609 -10.58 29.62 6.57
C SER A 609 -9.29 28.87 6.96
N SER A 610 -9.41 27.73 7.63
CA SER A 610 -8.27 26.92 8.05
C SER A 610 -7.36 26.54 6.87
N LYS A 611 -6.05 26.80 7.01
CA LYS A 611 -5.03 26.26 6.09
C LYS A 611 -5.01 24.73 6.02
N HIS A 612 -5.71 24.08 6.95
CA HIS A 612 -5.86 22.63 7.07
C HIS A 612 -7.24 22.13 6.65
N ALA A 613 -8.05 22.95 5.97
CA ALA A 613 -9.42 22.60 5.54
C ALA A 613 -9.50 21.28 4.75
N ILE A 614 -8.45 20.92 4.00
CA ILE A 614 -8.39 19.66 3.26
C ILE A 614 -8.49 18.41 4.16
N LEU A 615 -8.08 18.50 5.44
CA LEU A 615 -8.10 17.40 6.39
C LEU A 615 -9.52 16.97 6.78
N ARG A 616 -10.55 17.80 6.51
CA ARG A 616 -11.97 17.44 6.67
C ARG A 616 -12.34 16.20 5.87
N ASN A 617 -11.67 15.99 4.75
CA ASN A 617 -11.83 14.82 3.90
C ASN A 617 -11.43 13.52 4.61
N ILE A 618 -10.76 13.54 5.77
CA ILE A 618 -10.53 12.32 6.56
C ILE A 618 -11.85 11.69 6.99
N ILE A 619 -12.90 12.49 7.23
CA ILE A 619 -14.21 11.99 7.64
C ILE A 619 -14.93 11.38 6.42
N PRO A 620 -15.38 10.12 6.49
CA PRO A 620 -16.20 9.52 5.43
C PRO A 620 -17.48 10.32 5.17
N VAL A 621 -17.96 10.34 3.92
CA VAL A 621 -19.11 11.15 3.49
C VAL A 621 -20.35 10.89 4.35
N ARG A 622 -20.61 9.62 4.69
CA ARG A 622 -21.73 9.20 5.55
C ARG A 622 -21.69 9.75 6.99
N PHE A 623 -20.53 10.22 7.46
CA PHE A 623 -20.35 10.78 8.81
C PHE A 623 -20.17 12.31 8.82
N LEU A 624 -20.42 12.98 7.69
CA LEU A 624 -20.28 14.44 7.62
C LEU A 624 -21.27 15.18 8.53
N GLN A 625 -22.46 14.62 8.77
CA GLN A 625 -23.42 15.21 9.71
C GLN A 625 -22.87 15.19 11.14
N GLN A 626 -22.31 14.07 11.56
CA GLN A 626 -21.70 13.89 12.88
C GLN A 626 -20.46 14.78 13.04
N TYR A 627 -19.68 14.98 11.96
CA TYR A 627 -18.59 15.95 11.97
C TYR A 627 -19.08 17.39 12.12
N ARG A 628 -20.19 17.77 11.46
CA ARG A 628 -20.79 19.11 11.64
C ARG A 628 -21.23 19.36 13.08
N GLN A 629 -21.75 18.32 13.74
CA GLN A 629 -22.23 18.35 15.12
C GLN A 629 -21.11 18.16 16.16
N ALA A 630 -19.91 17.76 15.75
CA ALA A 630 -18.78 17.50 16.64
C ALA A 630 -18.37 18.78 17.39
N LYS A 631 -18.27 18.68 18.72
CA LYS A 631 -17.79 19.77 19.57
C LYS A 631 -16.26 19.73 19.68
N GLY A 632 -15.65 20.92 19.75
CA GLY A 632 -14.24 21.07 20.09
C GLY A 632 -14.00 20.81 21.58
N LEU A 633 -12.87 20.19 21.92
CA LEU A 633 -12.40 20.07 23.29
C LEU A 633 -11.89 21.43 23.77
N LEU A 634 -12.55 21.99 24.77
CA LEU A 634 -12.08 23.17 25.46
C LEU A 634 -11.05 22.72 26.50
N THR A 635 -9.94 23.46 26.61
CA THR A 635 -8.98 23.29 27.70
C THR A 635 -9.63 23.78 28.99
N ASP A 636 -9.86 22.85 29.93
CA ASP A 636 -10.37 23.04 31.30
C ASP A 636 -11.52 24.04 31.51
N GLY A 637 -12.72 23.51 31.77
CA GLY A 637 -13.67 24.13 32.70
C GLY A 637 -14.93 24.81 32.16
N GLU A 638 -15.12 25.00 30.86
CA GLU A 638 -16.37 25.62 30.35
C GLU A 638 -17.10 24.70 29.37
N GLN A 639 -18.23 24.13 29.80
CA GLN A 639 -19.24 23.63 28.88
C GLN A 639 -19.99 24.83 28.30
N SER A 640 -19.79 25.16 27.02
CA SER A 640 -20.62 26.18 26.37
C SER A 640 -22.02 25.62 26.06
N PRO A 641 -23.10 26.38 26.34
CA PRO A 641 -24.47 25.91 26.17
C PRO A 641 -24.78 25.70 24.69
N ALA A 642 -25.64 24.71 24.42
CA ALA A 642 -26.10 24.41 23.07
C ALA A 642 -26.84 25.62 22.46
N THR A 643 -26.29 26.22 21.42
CA THR A 643 -27.08 27.07 20.50
C THR A 643 -27.59 26.20 19.34
N PRO A 644 -28.90 26.13 19.12
CA PRO A 644 -29.46 25.50 17.93
C PRO A 644 -29.24 26.45 16.76
N LEU A 645 -28.44 26.03 15.76
CA LEU A 645 -28.38 26.74 14.48
C LEU A 645 -29.54 26.27 13.61
N GLU A 646 -30.45 27.21 13.35
CA GLU A 646 -31.53 27.09 12.37
C GLU A 646 -31.00 26.76 10.98
N VAL A 647 -31.72 25.87 10.33
CA VAL A 647 -31.51 25.44 8.95
C VAL A 647 -31.89 26.57 8.01
N TYR A 648 -30.94 27.05 7.20
CA TYR A 648 -31.24 27.72 5.94
C TYR A 648 -30.57 26.96 4.79
N PHE A 649 -31.39 26.67 3.79
CA PHE A 649 -31.21 25.73 2.68
C PHE A 649 -30.02 26.02 1.77
#